data_AF-A0A352Q7U0-F1
#
_entry.id   AF-A0A352Q7U0-F1
#
_cell.length_a   1.000
_cell.length_b   1.000
_cell.length_c   1.000
_cell.angle_alpha   90.00
_cell.angle_beta   90.00
_cell.angle_gamma   90.00
#
_symmetry.space_group_name_H-M   'P 1'
#
loop_
_entity.id
_entity.type
_entity.pdbx_description
1 polymer ?
#
loop_
_entity_poly.entity_id
_entity_poly.type
_entity_poly.pdbx_seq_one_letter_code
_entity_poly.pdbx_strand_id
1 'polypeptide(L)'
;MKRLFLPLRKCLPWRFFVQRLALAHGFMDPLSVLARLQRFAEPSEVGEPIELLRAGLVFHARGLINSRVIQHNLDWVWPFWIERQFDPASEAFLPRAFSITHCNLSHRNWTAVGWPDVDELPIVDPRGLLTPHHDSWSLDAWVISDEGIQLLPSRTPASEQHLTFEKGVTVVTESHACGAALQVKAYVEVATASDNAAMCHMDIEASSPGKGWLVVSLRPCNPEGISAVYNVAWSEEDCGWRINDTHSVLFDQVPVRHAMSTYKRGDVNFQLADGEEQRQVHCDVGMATAAAMFPARENQRLRVGVSIPLIENNHLDPQAPANNGAYEDWHQALEDCCQLTVPDKKFQFLYDAVLRTLVLHSPADVYPGPFTYKRFWFRDAAFIIQALLFAGLTRRAERALDRFSLRQKHSGYFHSQDGEWDSNGEALWILHRFVEYTNCPVKDSWRKPIVRGARWITRKRLDTASNEPFAGLLPAGFSAEHLGPNDYYYWDDFWGIAGLRSAADLCQRDHDPAQARAFLAQADDFEHAVLRSLDRAASRLDCAAMPASPNRRLDAGAIGSLAAGYPLQLFPGRDDRLLETVEFLIDRCFVDGGFFQDIIHSGINPYLTLHVAQVLLRAGDRRCFELMTNVAELASPTGQWPEAIYPRTGGGCMGDGQHVWAAAEWIAVLRNCFLYEEGDRLILAAGIPEHWLTAATETT
;
A
#
# COMPACT_ATOMS: atom_id res chain seq x y z
N MET A 1 20.41 23.31 27.87
CA MET A 1 21.74 23.31 27.22
C MET A 1 21.68 22.65 25.83
N LYS A 2 20.90 23.20 24.88
CA LYS A 2 20.71 22.67 23.51
C LYS A 2 20.84 23.79 22.46
N ARG A 3 21.88 24.62 22.54
CA ARG A 3 22.06 25.79 21.63
C ARG A 3 23.51 26.09 21.22
N LEU A 4 24.40 25.11 21.16
CA LEU A 4 25.82 25.35 20.85
C LEU A 4 26.50 24.38 19.87
N PHE A 5 25.74 23.60 19.08
CA PHE A 5 26.31 22.68 18.08
C PHE A 5 25.83 22.93 16.64
N LEU A 6 25.71 24.19 16.21
CA LEU A 6 25.29 24.50 14.83
C LEU A 6 26.09 25.53 14.01
N PRO A 7 27.31 25.98 14.37
CA PRO A 7 28.16 26.68 13.39
C PRO A 7 29.54 26.05 13.16
N LEU A 8 29.74 24.75 13.42
CA LEU A 8 31.03 24.06 13.16
C LEU A 8 31.07 23.23 11.85
N ARG A 9 29.92 23.03 11.16
CA ARG A 9 29.86 22.29 9.88
C ARG A 9 30.29 23.10 8.64
N LYS A 10 30.52 24.41 8.75
CA LYS A 10 30.95 25.26 7.63
C LYS A 10 32.48 25.46 7.52
N CYS A 11 33.27 25.03 8.51
CA CYS A 11 34.72 25.27 8.54
C CYS A 11 35.61 24.02 8.39
N LEU A 12 35.06 22.81 8.33
CA LEU A 12 35.86 21.62 7.94
C LEU A 12 35.74 21.37 6.44
N PRO A 13 36.85 21.14 5.71
CA PRO A 13 36.84 20.84 4.27
C PRO A 13 36.45 19.37 4.05
N TRP A 14 35.38 18.89 4.69
CA TRP A 14 34.93 17.50 4.60
C TRP A 14 34.63 17.10 3.15
N ARG A 15 34.12 18.05 2.34
CA ARG A 15 33.91 17.88 0.90
C ARG A 15 35.21 17.52 0.16
N PHE A 16 36.31 18.20 0.49
CA PHE A 16 37.63 17.92 -0.05
C PHE A 16 38.16 16.56 0.40
N PHE A 17 37.93 16.17 1.67
CA PHE A 17 38.33 14.85 2.17
C PHE A 17 37.54 13.71 1.52
N VAL A 18 36.22 13.85 1.35
CA VAL A 18 35.37 12.84 0.68
C VAL A 18 35.76 12.70 -0.78
N GLN A 19 35.94 13.80 -1.50
CA GLN A 19 36.40 13.81 -2.89
C GLN A 19 37.78 13.15 -3.02
N ARG A 20 38.75 13.53 -2.18
CA ARG A 20 40.11 12.98 -2.22
C ARG A 20 40.15 11.50 -1.84
N LEU A 21 39.34 11.06 -0.88
CA LEU A 21 39.22 9.65 -0.48
C LEU A 21 38.61 8.81 -1.62
N ALA A 22 37.52 9.29 -2.23
CA ALA A 22 36.87 8.61 -3.34
C ALA A 22 37.82 8.47 -4.55
N LEU A 23 38.47 9.56 -4.96
CA LEU A 23 39.44 9.54 -6.06
C LEU A 23 40.66 8.68 -5.75
N ALA A 24 41.16 8.68 -4.50
CA ALA A 24 42.29 7.85 -4.08
C ALA A 24 41.99 6.34 -4.15
N HIS A 25 40.72 5.94 -4.02
CA HIS A 25 40.27 4.57 -4.17
C HIS A 25 39.67 4.27 -5.57
N GLY A 26 39.87 5.16 -6.55
CA GLY A 26 39.45 4.96 -7.94
C GLY A 26 37.97 5.19 -8.22
N PHE A 27 37.21 5.76 -7.29
CA PHE A 27 35.81 6.15 -7.49
C PHE A 27 35.70 7.50 -8.19
N MET A 28 34.63 7.71 -8.95
CA MET A 28 34.27 9.03 -9.48
C MET A 28 34.06 10.02 -8.32
N ASP A 29 34.34 11.30 -8.53
CA ASP A 29 34.12 12.33 -7.51
C ASP A 29 32.63 12.39 -7.14
N PRO A 30 32.24 11.91 -5.94
CA PRO A 30 30.84 11.75 -5.56
C PRO A 30 30.12 13.10 -5.44
N LEU A 31 30.85 14.20 -5.20
CA LEU A 31 30.25 15.54 -5.17
C LEU A 31 29.94 16.03 -6.58
N SER A 32 30.81 15.76 -7.55
CA SER A 32 30.54 16.06 -8.96
C SER A 32 29.40 15.21 -9.51
N VAL A 33 29.31 13.94 -9.11
CA VAL A 33 28.21 13.04 -9.48
C VAL A 33 26.91 13.53 -8.88
N LEU A 34 26.87 13.83 -7.57
CA LEU A 34 25.67 14.35 -6.91
C LEU A 34 25.22 15.69 -7.51
N ALA A 35 26.16 16.61 -7.79
CA ALA A 35 25.84 17.89 -8.43
C ALA A 35 25.35 17.75 -9.87
N ARG A 36 25.76 16.69 -10.59
CA ARG A 36 25.21 16.34 -11.91
C ARG A 36 23.85 15.68 -11.79
N LEU A 37 23.65 14.80 -10.80
CA LEU A 37 22.37 14.15 -10.53
C LEU A 37 21.28 15.19 -10.21
N GLN A 38 21.61 16.19 -9.39
CA GLN A 38 20.69 17.29 -9.06
C GLN A 38 20.31 18.18 -10.27
N ARG A 39 21.02 18.11 -11.40
CA ARG A 39 20.68 18.84 -12.63
C ARG A 39 19.65 18.13 -13.50
N PHE A 40 19.27 16.89 -13.17
CA PHE A 40 18.17 16.20 -13.83
C PHE A 40 16.79 16.53 -13.22
N ALA A 41 16.75 17.43 -12.22
CA ALA A 41 15.55 17.90 -11.55
C ALA A 41 15.55 19.43 -11.51
N GLU A 42 14.37 20.04 -11.37
CA GLU A 42 14.28 21.48 -11.14
C GLU A 42 14.85 21.86 -9.76
N PRO A 43 15.48 23.05 -9.62
CA PRO A 43 15.98 23.51 -8.34
C PRO A 43 14.83 23.67 -7.33
N SER A 44 14.87 22.85 -6.27
CA SER A 44 13.90 22.89 -5.18
C SER A 44 14.55 23.35 -3.87
N GLU A 45 13.73 23.96 -3.00
CA GLU A 45 14.12 24.31 -1.62
C GLU A 45 14.44 23.06 -0.78
N VAL A 46 13.95 21.89 -1.19
CA VAL A 46 14.21 20.60 -0.57
C VAL A 46 14.68 19.60 -1.64
N GLY A 47 15.71 18.81 -1.34
CA GLY A 47 16.09 17.69 -2.20
C GLY A 47 15.07 16.55 -2.15
N GLU A 48 15.42 15.38 -2.68
CA GLU A 48 14.61 14.17 -2.51
C GLU A 48 14.26 13.94 -1.02
N PRO A 49 13.03 13.53 -0.69
CA PRO A 49 12.58 13.39 0.69
C PRO A 49 13.47 12.43 1.49
N ILE A 50 13.92 12.85 2.68
CA ILE A 50 14.80 12.03 3.53
C ILE A 50 14.10 10.74 3.96
N GLU A 51 12.78 10.79 4.13
CA GLU A 51 11.91 9.66 4.45
C GLU A 51 11.96 8.59 3.35
N LEU A 52 11.92 8.99 2.09
CA LEU A 52 12.01 8.08 0.95
C LEU A 52 13.43 7.54 0.77
N LEU A 53 14.45 8.39 0.94
CA LEU A 53 15.85 7.94 0.93
C LEU A 53 16.10 6.90 2.03
N ARG A 54 15.56 7.10 3.24
CA ARG A 54 15.65 6.12 4.33
C ARG A 54 14.92 4.82 3.99
N ALA A 55 13.70 4.90 3.48
CA ALA A 55 12.94 3.73 3.08
C ALA A 55 13.67 2.94 1.98
N GLY A 56 14.16 3.62 0.94
CA GLY A 56 14.95 3.03 -0.14
C GLY A 56 16.28 2.41 0.34
N LEU A 57 16.96 3.05 1.31
CA LEU A 57 18.16 2.49 1.93
C LEU A 57 17.87 1.21 2.73
N VAL A 58 16.79 1.18 3.51
CA VAL A 58 16.37 -0.04 4.25
C VAL A 58 16.02 -1.16 3.27
N PHE A 59 15.26 -0.85 2.23
CA PHE A 59 14.90 -1.79 1.17
C PHE A 59 16.13 -2.37 0.46
N HIS A 60 17.08 -1.53 0.04
CA HIS A 60 18.32 -2.00 -0.58
C HIS A 60 19.27 -2.68 0.40
N ALA A 61 19.28 -2.32 1.69
CA ALA A 61 20.04 -3.05 2.71
C ALA A 61 19.50 -4.48 2.86
N ARG A 62 18.18 -4.67 2.89
CA ARG A 62 17.57 -6.00 2.79
C ARG A 62 17.94 -6.68 1.48
N GLY A 63 17.89 -5.96 0.36
CA GLY A 63 18.31 -6.48 -0.94
C GLY A 63 19.76 -6.99 -0.98
N LEU A 64 20.67 -6.37 -0.22
CA LEU A 64 22.05 -6.85 -0.05
C LEU A 64 22.12 -8.12 0.79
N ILE A 65 21.29 -8.24 1.83
CA ILE A 65 21.21 -9.46 2.65
C ILE A 65 20.64 -10.60 1.78
N ASN A 66 19.55 -10.33 1.07
CA ASN A 66 18.93 -11.25 0.12
C ASN A 66 19.96 -11.77 -0.90
N SER A 67 20.79 -10.89 -1.48
CA SER A 67 21.81 -11.31 -2.45
C SER A 67 22.88 -12.21 -1.85
N ARG A 68 23.25 -12.02 -0.57
CA ARG A 68 24.21 -12.89 0.11
C ARG A 68 23.62 -14.22 0.56
N VAL A 69 22.36 -14.27 0.96
CA VAL A 69 21.76 -15.46 1.54
C VAL A 69 21.15 -16.36 0.46
N ILE A 70 20.29 -15.82 -0.39
CA ILE A 70 19.44 -16.63 -1.28
C ILE A 70 20.27 -17.36 -2.34
N GLN A 71 21.17 -16.65 -3.01
CA GLN A 71 21.88 -17.18 -4.18
C GLN A 71 22.77 -18.40 -3.87
N HIS A 72 23.20 -18.55 -2.62
CA HIS A 72 24.07 -19.64 -2.18
C HIS A 72 23.29 -20.80 -1.55
N ASN A 73 21.98 -20.64 -1.38
CA ASN A 73 21.11 -21.56 -0.66
C ASN A 73 19.81 -21.80 -1.45
N LEU A 74 19.89 -21.93 -2.78
CA LEU A 74 18.72 -22.12 -3.66
C LEU A 74 18.00 -23.47 -3.45
N ASP A 75 18.63 -24.39 -2.73
CA ASP A 75 18.10 -25.66 -2.30
C ASP A 75 17.14 -25.56 -1.09
N TRP A 76 17.19 -24.45 -0.34
CA TRP A 76 16.27 -24.16 0.76
C TRP A 76 14.84 -23.88 0.24
N VAL A 77 13.84 -24.03 1.12
CA VAL A 77 12.45 -23.74 0.77
C VAL A 77 12.18 -22.24 0.88
N TRP A 78 11.99 -21.55 -0.23
CA TRP A 78 11.82 -20.10 -0.20
C TRP A 78 10.36 -19.65 -0.43
N PRO A 79 9.99 -18.43 -0.01
CA PRO A 79 8.74 -17.79 -0.41
C PRO A 79 8.55 -17.78 -1.93
N PHE A 80 7.30 -17.72 -2.36
CA PHE A 80 6.93 -17.90 -3.77
C PHE A 80 7.70 -16.97 -4.73
N TRP A 81 7.86 -15.70 -4.38
CA TRP A 81 8.56 -14.74 -5.23
C TRP A 81 10.04 -15.11 -5.49
N ILE A 82 10.72 -15.72 -4.52
CA ILE A 82 12.11 -16.17 -4.69
C ILE A 82 12.16 -17.38 -5.61
N GLU A 83 11.29 -18.37 -5.37
CA GLU A 83 11.19 -19.56 -6.21
C GLU A 83 10.91 -19.17 -7.68
N ARG A 84 10.15 -18.09 -7.92
CA ARG A 84 9.88 -17.58 -9.27
C ARG A 84 10.98 -16.70 -9.86
N GLN A 85 11.60 -15.80 -9.08
CA GLN A 85 12.61 -14.88 -9.63
C GLN A 85 13.98 -15.52 -9.86
N PHE A 86 14.25 -16.65 -9.21
CA PHE A 86 15.53 -17.36 -9.33
C PHE A 86 15.47 -18.58 -10.26
N ASP A 87 14.28 -19.02 -10.69
CA ASP A 87 14.08 -20.10 -11.66
C ASP A 87 14.21 -19.59 -13.11
N PRO A 88 15.20 -20.04 -13.90
CA PRO A 88 15.38 -19.60 -15.29
C PRO A 88 14.23 -19.99 -16.24
N ALA A 89 13.34 -20.90 -15.85
CA ALA A 89 12.16 -21.26 -16.64
C ALA A 89 10.93 -20.37 -16.35
N SER A 90 10.99 -19.56 -15.30
CA SER A 90 9.90 -18.68 -14.86
C SER A 90 9.87 -17.38 -15.67
N GLU A 91 8.67 -16.88 -15.98
CA GLU A 91 8.50 -15.55 -16.60
C GLU A 91 8.92 -14.40 -15.67
N ALA A 92 8.97 -14.65 -14.36
CA ALA A 92 9.47 -13.72 -13.35
C ALA A 92 11.00 -13.77 -13.19
N PHE A 93 11.73 -14.60 -13.95
CA PHE A 93 13.17 -14.73 -13.78
C PHE A 93 13.92 -13.40 -13.94
N LEU A 94 14.76 -13.07 -12.96
CA LEU A 94 15.60 -11.87 -13.01
C LEU A 94 17.09 -12.24 -13.08
N PRO A 95 17.80 -11.84 -14.16
CA PRO A 95 19.24 -12.08 -14.26
C PRO A 95 20.00 -11.22 -13.23
N ARG A 96 20.94 -11.84 -12.52
CA ARG A 96 21.62 -11.22 -11.37
C ARG A 96 22.82 -10.35 -11.74
N ALA A 97 23.53 -10.67 -12.83
CA ALA A 97 24.65 -9.93 -13.42
C ALA A 97 25.39 -8.96 -12.46
N PHE A 98 25.37 -7.65 -12.74
CA PHE A 98 26.01 -6.61 -11.93
C PHE A 98 25.09 -6.04 -10.84
N SER A 99 23.92 -6.64 -10.60
CA SER A 99 22.99 -6.22 -9.57
C SER A 99 23.53 -6.59 -8.20
N ILE A 100 23.73 -5.57 -7.35
CA ILE A 100 24.24 -5.76 -5.99
C ILE A 100 23.15 -6.16 -4.98
N THR A 101 21.90 -5.84 -5.30
CA THR A 101 20.71 -6.07 -4.46
C THR A 101 19.71 -6.98 -5.16
N HIS A 102 19.09 -7.89 -4.41
CA HIS A 102 17.97 -8.71 -4.88
C HIS A 102 16.72 -8.38 -4.08
N CYS A 103 15.74 -7.77 -4.73
CA CYS A 103 14.47 -7.40 -4.12
C CYS A 103 13.32 -8.19 -4.75
N ASN A 104 12.20 -8.27 -4.04
CA ASN A 104 10.96 -8.76 -4.62
C ASN A 104 10.44 -7.71 -5.61
N LEU A 105 10.48 -8.03 -6.91
CA LEU A 105 10.07 -7.18 -8.03
C LEU A 105 8.96 -7.84 -8.88
N SER A 106 8.43 -8.98 -8.44
CA SER A 106 7.36 -9.72 -9.10
C SER A 106 6.62 -10.58 -8.07
N HIS A 107 5.31 -10.73 -8.23
CA HIS A 107 4.48 -11.43 -7.24
C HIS A 107 4.50 -10.77 -5.85
N ARG A 108 4.64 -9.44 -5.78
CA ARG A 108 4.33 -8.65 -4.59
C ARG A 108 2.82 -8.62 -4.38
N ASN A 109 2.28 -9.75 -3.96
CA ASN A 109 0.87 -9.93 -3.68
C ASN A 109 0.80 -10.52 -2.28
N TRP A 110 0.08 -9.87 -1.39
CA TRP A 110 -0.24 -10.43 -0.09
C TRP A 110 -1.57 -9.86 0.36
N THR A 111 -2.23 -10.57 1.26
CA THR A 111 -3.52 -10.15 1.81
C THR A 111 -3.39 -10.08 3.31
N ALA A 112 -3.73 -8.92 3.88
CA ALA A 112 -3.84 -8.74 5.31
C ALA A 112 -5.07 -9.49 5.83
N VAL A 113 -4.87 -10.19 6.95
CA VAL A 113 -5.94 -10.64 7.82
C VAL A 113 -5.89 -9.79 9.08
N GLY A 114 -7.02 -9.64 9.76
CA GLY A 114 -7.09 -8.72 10.89
C GLY A 114 -8.46 -8.69 11.54
N TRP A 115 -8.56 -7.85 12.56
CA TRP A 115 -9.79 -7.59 13.28
C TRP A 115 -10.04 -6.07 13.31
N PRO A 116 -11.30 -5.60 13.26
CA PRO A 116 -11.60 -4.17 13.34
C PRO A 116 -10.92 -3.51 14.54
N ASP A 117 -10.26 -2.38 14.28
CA ASP A 117 -9.56 -1.54 15.26
C ASP A 117 -8.34 -2.17 15.97
N VAL A 118 -7.91 -3.38 15.57
CA VAL A 118 -6.58 -3.92 15.92
C VAL A 118 -5.54 -3.35 14.95
N ASP A 119 -4.42 -2.82 15.45
CA ASP A 119 -3.41 -2.18 14.59
C ASP A 119 -2.53 -3.22 13.88
N GLU A 120 -2.29 -4.38 14.48
CA GLU A 120 -1.53 -5.48 13.89
C GLU A 120 -2.25 -6.09 12.67
N LEU A 121 -1.53 -6.16 11.54
CA LEU A 121 -2.03 -6.67 10.27
C LEU A 121 -1.13 -7.82 9.77
N PRO A 122 -1.34 -9.05 10.26
CA PRO A 122 -0.73 -10.24 9.67
C PRO A 122 -1.00 -10.30 8.17
N ILE A 123 -0.02 -10.75 7.38
CA ILE A 123 -0.16 -10.88 5.93
C ILE A 123 0.05 -12.31 5.46
N VAL A 124 -0.65 -12.69 4.39
CA VAL A 124 -0.56 -14.00 3.75
C VAL A 124 -0.13 -13.83 2.30
N ASP A 125 0.95 -14.49 1.90
CA ASP A 125 1.45 -14.49 0.52
C ASP A 125 0.55 -15.34 -0.41
N PRO A 126 0.80 -15.37 -1.74
CA PRO A 126 -0.08 -16.07 -2.69
C PRO A 126 -0.09 -17.59 -2.54
N ARG A 127 0.82 -18.15 -1.74
CA ARG A 127 1.00 -19.59 -1.49
C ARG A 127 0.74 -19.96 -0.04
N GLY A 128 0.17 -19.04 0.75
CA GLY A 128 -0.25 -19.32 2.11
C GLY A 128 0.84 -19.14 3.17
N LEU A 129 1.99 -18.56 2.81
CA LEU A 129 3.03 -18.18 3.78
C LEU A 129 2.48 -17.06 4.67
N LEU A 130 2.35 -17.33 5.97
CA LEU A 130 1.79 -16.41 6.95
C LEU A 130 2.90 -15.64 7.66
N THR A 131 2.91 -14.31 7.54
CA THR A 131 3.77 -13.40 8.31
C THR A 131 2.91 -12.73 9.40
N PRO A 132 2.96 -13.20 10.67
CA PRO A 132 2.05 -12.71 11.71
C PRO A 132 2.40 -11.31 12.24
N HIS A 133 3.69 -10.96 12.30
CA HIS A 133 4.14 -9.68 12.84
C HIS A 133 4.82 -8.82 11.77
N HIS A 134 4.67 -7.50 11.90
CA HIS A 134 5.27 -6.54 10.97
C HIS A 134 6.79 -6.74 10.86
N ASP A 135 7.26 -6.77 9.62
CA ASP A 135 8.66 -6.97 9.24
C ASP A 135 9.38 -8.20 9.84
N SER A 136 8.63 -9.23 10.21
CA SER A 136 9.15 -10.39 10.97
C SER A 136 9.30 -11.67 10.13
N TRP A 137 9.49 -12.79 10.81
CA TRP A 137 9.52 -14.15 10.28
C TRP A 137 8.13 -14.63 9.83
N SER A 138 8.08 -15.77 9.13
CA SER A 138 6.83 -16.36 8.64
C SER A 138 6.67 -17.84 9.03
N LEU A 139 5.44 -18.34 8.97
CA LEU A 139 5.11 -19.77 9.05
C LEU A 139 4.67 -20.30 7.70
N ASP A 140 5.11 -21.51 7.41
CA ASP A 140 4.74 -22.29 6.23
C ASP A 140 4.20 -23.67 6.65
N ALA A 141 3.48 -24.34 5.75
CA ALA A 141 2.94 -25.67 5.98
C ALA A 141 3.25 -26.61 4.80
N TRP A 142 3.74 -27.81 5.09
CA TRP A 142 4.18 -28.77 4.08
C TRP A 142 3.58 -30.15 4.30
N VAL A 143 3.46 -30.94 3.24
CA VAL A 143 3.16 -32.38 3.34
C VAL A 143 4.35 -33.16 2.79
N ILE A 144 4.96 -34.00 3.63
CA ILE A 144 6.13 -34.80 3.29
C ILE A 144 5.79 -36.27 3.51
N SER A 145 5.79 -37.10 2.47
CA SER A 145 5.52 -38.54 2.57
C SER A 145 6.80 -39.35 2.78
N ASP A 146 6.67 -40.54 3.39
CA ASP A 146 7.76 -41.50 3.58
C ASP A 146 8.31 -42.02 2.23
N GLU A 147 7.47 -41.99 1.19
CA GLU A 147 7.81 -42.36 -0.20
C GLU A 147 8.46 -41.23 -1.00
N GLY A 148 8.75 -40.08 -0.36
CA GLY A 148 9.47 -38.95 -0.94
C GLY A 148 8.59 -37.92 -1.67
N ILE A 149 7.26 -38.00 -1.54
CA ILE A 149 6.38 -36.93 -2.05
C ILE A 149 6.57 -35.68 -1.18
N GLN A 150 6.81 -34.53 -1.80
CA GLN A 150 6.90 -33.24 -1.12
C GLN A 150 5.91 -32.25 -1.74
N LEU A 151 4.93 -31.83 -0.95
CA LEU A 151 4.08 -30.68 -1.25
C LEU A 151 4.60 -29.48 -0.48
N LEU A 152 5.33 -28.63 -1.20
CA LEU A 152 5.82 -27.33 -0.75
C LEU A 152 5.05 -26.25 -1.52
N PRO A 153 4.20 -25.42 -0.88
CA PRO A 153 3.30 -24.51 -1.58
C PRO A 153 3.98 -23.56 -2.56
N SER A 154 5.17 -23.04 -2.22
CA SER A 154 5.92 -22.12 -3.09
C SER A 154 6.44 -22.75 -4.39
N ARG A 155 6.56 -24.08 -4.44
CA ARG A 155 7.11 -24.82 -5.58
C ARG A 155 6.03 -25.46 -6.46
N THR A 156 4.83 -25.69 -5.95
CA THR A 156 3.74 -26.27 -6.75
C THR A 156 3.09 -25.23 -7.67
N PRO A 157 2.79 -25.57 -8.94
CA PRO A 157 1.96 -24.73 -9.79
C PRO A 157 0.47 -24.85 -9.43
N ALA A 158 0.04 -25.95 -8.81
CA ALA A 158 -1.34 -26.23 -8.45
C ALA A 158 -1.63 -25.68 -7.05
N SER A 159 -1.87 -24.37 -6.99
CA SER A 159 -2.35 -23.72 -5.77
C SER A 159 -3.27 -22.54 -6.10
N GLU A 160 -4.35 -22.46 -5.34
CA GLU A 160 -5.43 -21.48 -5.46
C GLU A 160 -5.62 -20.79 -4.11
N GLN A 161 -6.02 -19.53 -4.14
CA GLN A 161 -6.28 -18.75 -2.95
C GLN A 161 -7.62 -18.03 -3.12
N HIS A 162 -8.39 -17.88 -2.05
CA HIS A 162 -9.61 -17.10 -2.06
C HIS A 162 -9.87 -16.48 -0.69
N LEU A 163 -10.72 -15.45 -0.67
CA LEU A 163 -11.12 -14.76 0.56
C LEU A 163 -12.50 -15.26 1.01
N THR A 164 -12.66 -15.52 2.31
CA THR A 164 -13.95 -15.84 2.93
C THR A 164 -14.19 -14.92 4.12
N PHE A 165 -15.45 -14.82 4.54
CA PHE A 165 -15.89 -13.89 5.59
C PHE A 165 -16.49 -14.56 6.84
N GLU A 166 -16.38 -15.90 6.96
CA GLU A 166 -17.03 -16.68 8.02
C GLU A 166 -16.51 -16.32 9.43
N LYS A 167 -15.20 -16.11 9.56
CA LYS A 167 -14.51 -15.72 10.81
C LYS A 167 -13.92 -14.31 10.69
N GLY A 168 -14.65 -13.40 10.04
CA GLY A 168 -14.06 -12.15 9.57
C GLY A 168 -13.22 -12.37 8.31
N VAL A 169 -12.21 -11.54 8.06
CA VAL A 169 -11.34 -11.67 6.88
C VAL A 169 -10.46 -12.93 7.02
N THR A 170 -10.79 -13.97 6.27
CA THR A 170 -10.08 -15.25 6.27
C THR A 170 -9.52 -15.55 4.89
N VAL A 171 -8.19 -15.68 4.80
CA VAL A 171 -7.52 -16.12 3.57
C VAL A 171 -7.43 -17.64 3.58
N VAL A 172 -7.96 -18.29 2.55
CA VAL A 172 -7.89 -19.74 2.36
C VAL A 172 -6.98 -20.02 1.17
N THR A 173 -5.92 -20.81 1.40
CA THR A 173 -5.01 -21.25 0.35
C THR A 173 -5.02 -22.76 0.25
N GLU A 174 -5.26 -23.28 -0.95
CA GLU A 174 -5.30 -24.70 -1.26
C GLU A 174 -4.15 -25.04 -2.21
N SER A 175 -3.42 -26.11 -1.92
CA SER A 175 -2.26 -26.55 -2.68
C SER A 175 -2.30 -28.05 -2.88
N HIS A 176 -1.90 -28.50 -4.07
CA HIS A 176 -1.90 -29.91 -4.45
C HIS A 176 -0.59 -30.30 -5.14
N ALA A 177 -0.12 -31.52 -4.89
CA ALA A 177 0.97 -32.14 -5.64
C ALA A 177 0.94 -33.66 -5.48
N CYS A 178 1.06 -34.40 -6.58
CA CYS A 178 1.22 -35.87 -6.57
C CYS A 178 0.18 -36.61 -5.70
N GLY A 179 -1.08 -36.13 -5.66
CA GLY A 179 -2.16 -36.70 -4.85
C GLY A 179 -2.21 -36.22 -3.40
N ALA A 180 -1.19 -35.52 -2.90
CA ALA A 180 -1.25 -34.81 -1.63
C ALA A 180 -2.05 -33.50 -1.77
N ALA A 181 -2.72 -33.11 -0.70
CA ALA A 181 -3.50 -31.88 -0.61
C ALA A 181 -3.22 -31.18 0.72
N LEU A 182 -3.17 -29.85 0.67
CA LEU A 182 -2.95 -28.97 1.81
C LEU A 182 -3.89 -27.77 1.69
N GLN A 183 -4.66 -27.49 2.73
CA GLN A 183 -5.45 -26.29 2.89
C GLN A 183 -4.95 -25.53 4.12
N VAL A 184 -4.67 -24.24 3.97
CA VAL A 184 -4.30 -23.33 5.05
C VAL A 184 -5.33 -22.22 5.11
N LYS A 185 -5.93 -22.01 6.28
CA LYS A 185 -6.78 -20.85 6.57
C LYS A 185 -6.08 -19.95 7.56
N ALA A 186 -5.89 -18.69 7.21
CA ALA A 186 -5.35 -17.68 8.11
C ALA A 186 -6.39 -16.61 8.39
N TYR A 187 -6.55 -16.23 9.66
CA TYR A 187 -7.50 -15.22 10.13
C TYR A 187 -7.08 -14.67 11.50
N VAL A 188 -7.74 -13.61 11.96
CA VAL A 188 -7.53 -13.05 13.32
C VAL A 188 -8.84 -13.13 14.08
N GLU A 189 -8.76 -13.52 15.35
CA GLU A 189 -9.87 -13.46 16.31
C GLU A 189 -9.43 -12.67 17.54
N VAL A 190 -10.39 -12.00 18.18
CA VAL A 190 -10.18 -11.32 19.46
C VAL A 190 -10.99 -12.05 20.52
N ALA A 191 -10.34 -12.48 21.59
CA ALA A 191 -11.03 -13.15 22.69
C ALA A 191 -12.00 -12.20 23.41
N THR A 192 -13.23 -12.65 23.63
CA THR A 192 -14.27 -11.90 24.37
C THR A 192 -14.04 -11.85 25.89
N ALA A 193 -12.97 -12.47 26.39
CA ALA A 193 -12.59 -12.47 27.80
C ALA A 193 -11.90 -11.15 28.19
N SER A 194 -11.70 -10.93 29.50
CA SER A 194 -11.20 -9.69 30.12
C SER A 194 -9.93 -9.08 29.53
N ASP A 195 -9.15 -9.87 28.80
CA ASP A 195 -7.81 -9.51 28.36
C ASP A 195 -7.78 -8.97 26.90
N ASN A 196 -8.90 -9.08 26.17
CA ASN A 196 -9.09 -8.49 24.82
C ASN A 196 -7.93 -8.81 23.85
N ALA A 197 -7.36 -10.02 23.97
CA ALA A 197 -6.15 -10.41 23.25
C ALA A 197 -6.48 -10.77 21.78
N ALA A 198 -5.83 -10.07 20.85
CA ALA A 198 -5.86 -10.39 19.43
C ALA A 198 -4.92 -11.56 19.13
N MET A 199 -5.46 -12.60 18.50
CA MET A 199 -4.75 -13.83 18.14
C MET A 199 -4.85 -14.03 16.62
N CYS A 200 -3.71 -14.23 15.98
CA CYS A 200 -3.65 -14.70 14.60
C CYS A 200 -3.68 -16.23 14.61
N HIS A 201 -4.52 -16.80 13.76
CA HIS A 201 -4.72 -18.25 13.64
C HIS A 201 -4.29 -18.74 12.27
N MET A 202 -3.75 -19.95 12.24
CA MET A 202 -3.45 -20.72 11.04
C MET A 202 -4.02 -22.13 11.22
N ASP A 203 -5.19 -22.38 10.61
CA ASP A 203 -5.83 -23.69 10.59
C ASP A 203 -5.34 -24.46 9.35
N ILE A 204 -4.74 -25.62 9.57
CA ILE A 204 -4.11 -26.41 8.52
C ILE A 204 -4.82 -27.75 8.40
N GLU A 205 -5.32 -28.07 7.21
CA GLU A 205 -5.85 -29.39 6.87
C GLU A 205 -4.98 -30.02 5.77
N ALA A 206 -4.53 -31.25 5.98
CA ALA A 206 -3.69 -31.96 5.03
C ALA A 206 -4.13 -33.41 4.82
N SER A 207 -3.88 -33.93 3.63
CA SER A 207 -4.00 -35.35 3.30
C SER A 207 -2.90 -35.78 2.34
N SER A 208 -2.44 -37.03 2.49
CA SER A 208 -1.39 -37.62 1.65
C SER A 208 -1.82 -39.01 1.18
N PRO A 209 -1.47 -39.44 -0.04
CA PRO A 209 -1.74 -40.79 -0.53
C PRO A 209 -0.87 -41.85 0.15
N GLY A 210 0.16 -41.45 0.90
CA GLY A 210 1.06 -42.32 1.68
C GLY A 210 1.14 -41.88 3.15
N LYS A 211 1.90 -42.62 3.96
CA LYS A 211 2.23 -42.18 5.32
C LYS A 211 3.26 -41.05 5.26
N GLY A 212 3.31 -40.23 6.30
CA GLY A 212 4.34 -39.20 6.41
C GLY A 212 3.98 -38.15 7.44
N TRP A 213 4.16 -36.89 7.06
CA TRP A 213 4.13 -35.75 7.98
C TRP A 213 3.39 -34.57 7.36
N LEU A 214 2.51 -33.97 8.16
CA LEU A 214 2.20 -32.56 8.05
C LEU A 214 3.27 -31.81 8.86
N VAL A 215 3.93 -30.86 8.22
CA VAL A 215 5.00 -30.06 8.83
C VAL A 215 4.57 -28.61 8.89
N VAL A 216 4.60 -28.02 10.07
CA VAL A 216 4.55 -26.55 10.23
C VAL A 216 5.99 -26.07 10.35
N SER A 217 6.41 -25.12 9.53
CA SER A 217 7.80 -24.64 9.49
C SER A 217 7.93 -23.15 9.77
N LEU A 218 8.86 -22.79 10.66
CA LEU A 218 9.29 -21.41 10.90
C LEU A 218 10.36 -21.00 9.88
N ARG A 219 10.10 -19.88 9.19
CA ARG A 219 10.94 -19.37 8.10
C ARG A 219 11.52 -17.99 8.45
N PRO A 220 12.85 -17.77 8.36
CA PRO A 220 13.52 -16.49 8.60
C PRO A 220 13.40 -15.56 7.38
N CYS A 221 12.19 -15.45 6.84
CA CYS A 221 11.87 -14.64 5.67
C CYS A 221 10.40 -14.25 5.65
N ASN A 222 10.07 -13.27 4.82
CA ASN A 222 8.74 -12.75 4.56
C ASN A 222 8.62 -12.34 3.08
N PRO A 223 7.48 -11.79 2.63
CA PRO A 223 7.30 -11.38 1.23
C PRO A 223 8.29 -10.35 0.69
N GLU A 224 9.09 -9.68 1.54
CA GLU A 224 10.14 -8.75 1.13
C GLU A 224 11.56 -9.34 1.19
N GLY A 225 11.71 -10.56 1.73
CA GLY A 225 12.98 -11.28 1.81
C GLY A 225 13.36 -11.67 3.23
N ILE A 226 14.65 -11.63 3.54
CA ILE A 226 15.19 -12.17 4.79
C ILE A 226 14.73 -11.34 6.00
N SER A 227 14.24 -12.02 7.05
CA SER A 227 13.94 -11.47 8.37
C SER A 227 14.56 -12.35 9.45
N ALA A 228 15.36 -11.75 10.33
CA ALA A 228 16.30 -12.50 11.14
C ALA A 228 15.63 -13.29 12.29
N VAL A 229 15.95 -14.58 12.37
CA VAL A 229 15.62 -15.47 13.49
C VAL A 229 16.91 -16.01 14.10
N TYR A 230 17.23 -15.52 15.30
CA TYR A 230 18.43 -15.89 16.05
C TYR A 230 18.15 -17.06 16.99
N ASN A 231 17.05 -17.00 17.73
CA ASN A 231 16.72 -18.00 18.75
C ASN A 231 15.37 -18.66 18.42
N VAL A 232 15.33 -19.98 18.56
CA VAL A 232 14.07 -20.73 18.62
C VAL A 232 14.18 -21.71 19.78
N ALA A 233 13.18 -21.72 20.65
CA ALA A 233 13.10 -22.65 21.78
C ALA A 233 11.72 -23.32 21.80
N TRP A 234 11.68 -24.61 22.10
CA TRP A 234 10.46 -25.36 22.35
C TRP A 234 10.01 -25.19 23.81
N SER A 235 8.76 -24.80 24.00
CA SER A 235 8.09 -24.70 25.29
C SER A 235 7.08 -25.84 25.43
N GLU A 236 7.31 -26.75 26.39
CA GLU A 236 6.35 -27.81 26.72
C GLU A 236 5.10 -27.25 27.41
N GLU A 237 5.24 -26.18 28.21
CA GLU A 237 4.14 -25.53 28.93
C GLU A 237 3.16 -24.87 27.98
N ASP A 238 3.69 -24.15 26.99
CA ASP A 238 2.89 -23.44 26.00
C ASP A 238 2.50 -24.32 24.80
N CYS A 239 3.01 -25.56 24.74
CA CYS A 239 2.90 -26.45 23.57
C CYS A 239 3.28 -25.73 22.27
N GLY A 240 4.48 -25.14 22.23
CA GLY A 240 4.80 -24.14 21.22
C GLY A 240 6.26 -23.75 21.08
N TRP A 241 6.52 -22.80 20.18
CA TRP A 241 7.83 -22.17 20.04
C TRP A 241 7.87 -20.79 20.67
N ARG A 242 9.00 -20.47 21.30
CA ARG A 242 9.43 -19.11 21.60
C ARG A 242 10.49 -18.69 20.56
N ILE A 243 10.24 -17.58 19.88
CA ILE A 243 11.05 -17.10 18.76
C ILE A 243 11.68 -15.76 19.15
N ASN A 244 13.00 -15.66 19.02
CA ASN A 244 13.80 -14.51 19.45
C ASN A 244 13.54 -14.05 20.89
N ASP A 245 13.05 -14.95 21.74
CA ASP A 245 12.62 -14.68 23.11
C ASP A 245 11.44 -13.67 23.23
N THR A 246 10.89 -13.21 22.10
CA THR A 246 9.87 -12.16 22.02
C THR A 246 8.52 -12.60 21.50
N HIS A 247 8.42 -13.63 20.65
CA HIS A 247 7.14 -14.07 20.07
C HIS A 247 6.86 -15.53 20.42
N SER A 248 5.59 -15.85 20.68
CA SER A 248 5.13 -17.23 20.86
C SER A 248 4.33 -17.75 19.67
N VAL A 249 4.52 -19.03 19.34
CA VAL A 249 3.71 -19.80 18.39
C VAL A 249 3.16 -21.01 19.12
N LEU A 250 1.84 -21.12 19.24
CA LEU A 250 1.17 -22.14 20.04
C LEU A 250 0.51 -23.17 19.11
N PHE A 251 0.73 -24.46 19.36
CA PHE A 251 0.08 -25.54 18.63
C PHE A 251 -1.09 -26.10 19.44
N ASP A 252 -2.21 -26.41 18.78
CA ASP A 252 -3.38 -27.04 19.42
C ASP A 252 -3.14 -28.49 19.87
N GLN A 253 -2.07 -29.10 19.39
CA GLN A 253 -1.63 -30.44 19.73
C GLN A 253 -0.10 -30.53 19.75
N VAL A 254 0.44 -31.45 20.55
CA VAL A 254 1.89 -31.65 20.68
C VAL A 254 2.42 -32.32 19.39
N PRO A 255 3.44 -31.75 18.72
CA PRO A 255 4.07 -32.41 17.58
C PRO A 255 4.80 -33.68 18.02
N VAL A 256 4.76 -34.71 17.18
CA VAL A 256 5.43 -35.99 17.48
C VAL A 256 6.94 -35.87 17.33
N ARG A 257 7.40 -34.94 16.48
CA ARG A 257 8.81 -34.57 16.35
C ARG A 257 8.94 -33.08 16.14
N HIS A 258 10.04 -32.53 16.64
CA HIS A 258 10.46 -31.17 16.31
C HIS A 258 11.92 -31.19 15.83
N ALA A 259 12.19 -30.45 14.75
CA ALA A 259 13.53 -30.25 14.22
C ALA A 259 13.86 -28.76 14.19
N MET A 260 15.12 -28.43 14.43
CA MET A 260 15.63 -27.07 14.36
C MET A 260 16.96 -27.07 13.63
N SER A 261 17.22 -26.01 12.86
CA SER A 261 18.45 -25.86 12.11
C SER A 261 19.00 -24.44 12.18
N THR A 262 20.29 -24.32 11.86
CA THR A 262 21.01 -23.05 11.71
C THR A 262 21.50 -22.90 10.27
N TYR A 263 21.88 -21.68 9.89
CA TYR A 263 22.54 -21.42 8.60
C TYR A 263 23.66 -22.40 8.24
N LYS A 264 24.51 -22.76 9.21
CA LYS A 264 25.66 -23.65 8.98
C LYS A 264 25.24 -25.09 8.68
N ARG A 265 24.07 -25.54 9.17
CA ARG A 265 23.54 -26.89 8.95
C ARG A 265 22.57 -26.96 7.75
N GLY A 266 22.24 -25.83 7.13
CA GLY A 266 21.28 -25.76 6.02
C GLY A 266 19.83 -25.63 6.47
N ASP A 267 18.89 -25.76 5.54
CA ASP A 267 17.45 -25.69 5.83
C ASP A 267 16.99 -26.82 6.75
N VAL A 268 16.01 -26.55 7.62
CA VAL A 268 15.38 -27.59 8.45
C VAL A 268 14.75 -28.72 7.61
N ASN A 269 14.34 -28.44 6.37
CA ASN A 269 13.81 -29.45 5.45
C ASN A 269 14.77 -30.64 5.21
N PHE A 270 16.09 -30.41 5.32
CA PHE A 270 17.09 -31.47 5.15
C PHE A 270 17.20 -32.40 6.37
N GLN A 271 16.71 -31.95 7.53
CA GLN A 271 16.89 -32.62 8.82
C GLN A 271 15.60 -33.30 9.32
N LEU A 272 14.51 -33.27 8.54
CA LEU A 272 13.23 -33.85 8.94
C LEU A 272 13.31 -35.36 9.22
N ALA A 273 14.23 -36.07 8.55
CA ALA A 273 14.43 -37.51 8.74
C ALA A 273 15.37 -37.86 9.91
N ASP A 274 16.26 -36.94 10.31
CA ASP A 274 17.45 -37.26 11.10
C ASP A 274 17.19 -37.45 12.62
N GLY A 275 15.96 -37.28 13.09
CA GLY A 275 15.51 -37.75 14.42
C GLY A 275 16.18 -37.11 15.66
N GLU A 276 17.13 -36.18 15.50
CA GLU A 276 17.72 -35.44 16.61
C GLU A 276 16.79 -34.30 17.06
N GLU A 277 16.04 -34.55 18.14
CA GLU A 277 15.17 -33.53 18.76
C GLU A 277 16.00 -32.48 19.50
N GLN A 278 16.05 -31.27 18.92
CA GLN A 278 16.68 -30.10 19.53
C GLN A 278 15.63 -29.20 20.16
N ARG A 279 15.71 -29.00 21.48
CA ARG A 279 14.76 -28.14 22.21
C ARG A 279 15.04 -26.66 22.05
N GLN A 280 16.26 -26.28 21.66
CA GLN A 280 16.63 -24.90 21.43
C GLN A 280 17.72 -24.82 20.37
N VAL A 281 17.71 -23.76 19.58
CA VAL A 281 18.78 -23.43 18.64
C VAL A 281 19.13 -21.94 18.74
N HIS A 282 20.42 -21.64 18.58
CA HIS A 282 20.93 -20.28 18.36
C HIS A 282 21.66 -20.23 17.01
N CYS A 283 21.31 -19.25 16.17
CA CYS A 283 21.96 -19.00 14.90
C CYS A 283 22.61 -17.61 14.86
N ASP A 284 23.95 -17.56 14.87
CA ASP A 284 24.74 -16.31 14.90
C ASP A 284 24.36 -15.29 13.82
N VAL A 285 23.90 -15.78 12.65
CA VAL A 285 23.57 -14.95 11.48
C VAL A 285 22.08 -14.68 11.30
N GLY A 286 21.24 -15.14 12.23
CA GLY A 286 19.80 -14.86 12.19
C GLY A 286 19.03 -15.67 11.14
N MET A 287 19.46 -16.87 10.82
CA MET A 287 18.82 -17.75 9.82
C MET A 287 18.41 -19.10 10.43
N ALA A 288 17.97 -19.10 11.69
CA ALA A 288 17.41 -20.29 12.30
C ALA A 288 16.08 -20.67 11.61
N THR A 289 15.89 -21.96 11.41
CA THR A 289 14.63 -22.54 10.90
C THR A 289 14.16 -23.63 11.86
N ALA A 290 12.86 -23.84 11.95
CA ALA A 290 12.28 -24.91 12.77
C ALA A 290 11.14 -25.61 12.04
N ALA A 291 10.85 -26.84 12.45
CA ALA A 291 9.79 -27.68 11.90
C ALA A 291 9.11 -28.47 13.02
N ALA A 292 7.79 -28.37 13.12
CA ALA A 292 6.93 -29.17 14.00
C ALA A 292 6.20 -30.19 13.14
N MET A 293 6.34 -31.48 13.47
CA MET A 293 5.91 -32.58 12.62
C MET A 293 4.77 -33.38 13.25
N PHE A 294 3.68 -33.51 12.50
CA PHE A 294 2.47 -34.21 12.90
C PHE A 294 2.23 -35.40 11.96
N PRO A 295 1.97 -36.62 12.49
CA PRO A 295 1.94 -37.83 11.68
C PRO A 295 0.71 -37.84 10.76
N ALA A 296 0.94 -37.77 9.46
CA ALA A 296 -0.08 -37.93 8.43
C ALA A 296 -0.26 -39.43 8.12
N ARG A 297 -1.51 -39.89 8.13
CA ARG A 297 -1.87 -41.27 7.77
C ARG A 297 -2.40 -41.31 6.35
N GLU A 298 -2.16 -42.45 5.70
CA GLU A 298 -2.56 -42.72 4.32
C GLU A 298 -4.06 -42.40 4.11
N ASN A 299 -4.35 -41.49 3.18
CA ASN A 299 -5.68 -41.05 2.78
C ASN A 299 -6.58 -40.54 3.93
N GLN A 300 -5.99 -40.15 5.07
CA GLN A 300 -6.71 -39.52 6.17
C GLN A 300 -6.45 -38.02 6.19
N ARG A 301 -7.49 -37.25 6.47
CA ARG A 301 -7.37 -35.82 6.71
C ARG A 301 -6.85 -35.60 8.13
N LEU A 302 -5.76 -34.87 8.24
CA LEU A 302 -5.18 -34.39 9.49
C LEU A 302 -5.43 -32.89 9.61
N ARG A 303 -5.78 -32.43 10.81
CA ARG A 303 -5.92 -31.01 11.14
C ARG A 303 -4.93 -30.60 12.22
N VAL A 304 -4.38 -29.40 12.09
CA VAL A 304 -3.50 -28.75 13.06
C VAL A 304 -3.89 -27.27 13.12
N GLY A 305 -4.19 -26.79 14.32
CA GLY A 305 -4.40 -25.38 14.60
C GLY A 305 -3.14 -24.75 15.17
N VAL A 306 -2.79 -23.57 14.67
CA VAL A 306 -1.70 -22.73 15.21
C VAL A 306 -2.27 -21.40 15.65
N SER A 307 -1.87 -20.93 16.82
CA SER A 307 -2.28 -19.62 17.37
C SER A 307 -1.06 -18.78 17.72
N ILE A 308 -1.06 -17.52 17.28
CA ILE A 308 0.04 -16.56 17.44
C ILE A 308 -0.53 -15.29 18.10
N PRO A 309 -0.16 -14.97 19.35
CA PRO A 309 -0.55 -13.70 19.97
C PRO A 309 0.00 -12.51 19.19
N LEU A 310 -0.84 -11.54 18.83
CA LEU A 310 -0.41 -10.35 18.09
C LEU A 310 0.09 -9.25 19.01
N ILE A 311 -0.48 -9.15 20.21
CA ILE A 311 -0.11 -8.17 21.23
C ILE A 311 0.48 -8.94 22.42
N GLU A 312 1.80 -8.90 22.58
CA GLU A 312 2.46 -9.37 23.80
C GLU A 312 2.66 -8.21 24.78
N ASN A 313 2.38 -8.44 26.08
CA ASN A 313 2.33 -7.44 27.17
C ASN A 313 3.58 -6.53 27.32
N ASN A 314 4.68 -6.80 26.62
CA ASN A 314 5.94 -6.05 26.69
C ASN A 314 6.11 -4.90 25.66
N HIS A 315 5.15 -4.72 24.73
CA HIS A 315 5.29 -3.75 23.62
C HIS A 315 4.13 -2.75 23.48
N LEU A 316 3.46 -2.38 24.59
CA LEU A 316 2.52 -1.26 24.57
C LEU A 316 3.28 0.05 24.27
N ASP A 317 3.07 0.61 23.08
CA ASP A 317 3.46 1.99 22.80
C ASP A 317 2.69 2.92 23.76
N PRO A 318 3.37 3.69 24.63
CA PRO A 318 2.70 4.62 25.54
C PRO A 318 1.93 5.75 24.82
N GLN A 319 2.06 5.88 23.49
CA GLN A 319 1.26 6.79 22.66
C GLN A 319 0.12 6.11 21.88
N ALA A 320 0.02 4.78 21.90
CA ALA A 320 -1.15 4.10 21.36
C ALA A 320 -2.37 4.50 22.20
N PRO A 321 -3.52 4.84 21.58
CA PRO A 321 -4.73 5.06 22.33
C PRO A 321 -5.01 3.81 23.16
N ALA A 322 -5.06 3.96 24.48
CA ALA A 322 -5.42 2.86 25.36
C ALA A 322 -6.80 2.37 24.96
N ASN A 323 -6.88 1.17 24.35
CA ASN A 323 -8.16 0.57 24.02
C ASN A 323 -8.76 0.01 25.32
N ASN A 324 -9.33 0.90 26.12
CA ASN A 324 -9.99 0.59 27.39
C ASN A 324 -11.42 0.01 27.17
N GLY A 325 -11.76 -0.35 25.92
CA GLY A 325 -13.04 -0.96 25.53
C GLY A 325 -12.81 -2.23 24.71
N ALA A 326 -13.83 -3.10 24.66
CA ALA A 326 -13.84 -4.27 23.79
C ALA A 326 -13.68 -3.84 22.31
N TYR A 327 -12.89 -4.58 21.53
CA TYR A 327 -12.80 -4.32 20.10
C TYR A 327 -14.17 -4.49 19.43
N GLU A 328 -14.48 -3.63 18.46
CA GLU A 328 -15.68 -3.76 17.64
C GLU A 328 -15.63 -5.08 16.86
N ASP A 329 -16.73 -5.83 16.79
CA ASP A 329 -16.79 -7.02 15.94
C ASP A 329 -17.08 -6.68 14.47
N TRP A 330 -16.93 -7.65 13.58
CA TRP A 330 -17.16 -7.45 12.14
C TRP A 330 -18.59 -7.07 11.78
N HIS A 331 -19.59 -7.50 12.55
CA HIS A 331 -20.98 -7.14 12.30
C HIS A 331 -21.19 -5.66 12.65
N GLN A 332 -20.73 -5.23 13.82
CA GLN A 332 -20.81 -3.83 14.28
C GLN A 332 -20.04 -2.90 13.35
N ALA A 333 -18.82 -3.28 12.95
CA ALA A 333 -17.98 -2.45 12.07
C ALA A 333 -18.57 -2.22 10.68
N LEU A 334 -19.48 -3.11 10.24
CA LEU A 334 -20.13 -3.06 8.92
C LEU A 334 -21.62 -2.69 8.98
N GLU A 335 -22.20 -2.50 10.17
CA GLU A 335 -23.66 -2.35 10.36
C GLU A 335 -24.25 -1.19 9.55
N ASP A 336 -23.56 -0.03 9.57
CA ASP A 336 -23.99 1.20 8.89
C ASP A 336 -23.35 1.37 7.50
N CYS A 337 -22.69 0.34 6.97
CA CYS A 337 -22.02 0.44 5.67
C CYS A 337 -23.01 0.50 4.51
N CYS A 338 -22.69 1.32 3.50
CA CYS A 338 -23.38 1.31 2.21
C CYS A 338 -23.24 -0.07 1.56
N GLN A 339 -24.35 -0.63 1.08
CA GLN A 339 -24.40 -1.96 0.45
C GLN A 339 -24.48 -1.83 -1.07
N LEU A 340 -23.77 -2.72 -1.76
CA LEU A 340 -23.89 -2.92 -3.21
C LEU A 340 -24.69 -4.19 -3.48
N THR A 341 -25.55 -4.15 -4.49
CA THR A 341 -26.19 -5.35 -5.05
C THR A 341 -26.19 -5.25 -6.56
N VAL A 342 -25.38 -6.08 -7.20
CA VAL A 342 -25.24 -6.14 -8.66
C VAL A 342 -25.25 -7.59 -9.15
N PRO A 343 -25.68 -7.86 -10.40
CA PRO A 343 -25.69 -9.22 -10.94
C PRO A 343 -24.27 -9.75 -11.22
N ASP A 344 -23.28 -8.87 -11.36
CA ASP A 344 -21.88 -9.26 -11.53
C ASP A 344 -21.28 -9.70 -10.19
N LYS A 345 -21.10 -11.02 -10.07
CA LYS A 345 -20.56 -11.65 -8.86
C LYS A 345 -19.15 -11.20 -8.51
N LYS A 346 -18.34 -10.84 -9.51
CA LYS A 346 -16.97 -10.40 -9.27
C LYS A 346 -16.96 -8.98 -8.72
N PHE A 347 -17.73 -8.08 -9.33
CA PHE A 347 -17.88 -6.71 -8.82
C PHE A 347 -18.48 -6.69 -7.40
N GLN A 348 -19.48 -7.55 -7.15
CA GLN A 348 -20.04 -7.76 -5.81
C GLN A 348 -18.96 -8.21 -4.82
N PHE A 349 -18.23 -9.29 -5.14
CA PHE A 349 -17.17 -9.82 -4.29
C PHE A 349 -16.09 -8.77 -3.99
N LEU A 350 -15.63 -8.04 -5.01
CA LEU A 350 -14.59 -7.01 -4.85
C LEU A 350 -15.08 -5.87 -3.95
N TYR A 351 -16.32 -5.43 -4.09
CA TYR A 351 -16.89 -4.42 -3.18
C TYR A 351 -16.91 -4.91 -1.72
N ASP A 352 -17.40 -6.13 -1.50
CA ASP A 352 -17.49 -6.72 -0.16
C ASP A 352 -16.11 -6.96 0.48
N ALA A 353 -15.11 -7.34 -0.30
CA ALA A 353 -13.72 -7.49 0.14
C ALA A 353 -13.10 -6.14 0.50
N VAL A 354 -13.29 -5.13 -0.35
CA VAL A 354 -12.73 -3.79 -0.16
C VAL A 354 -13.29 -3.08 1.06
N LEU A 355 -14.59 -3.22 1.37
CA LEU A 355 -15.16 -2.67 2.61
C LEU A 355 -14.39 -3.15 3.84
N ARG A 356 -14.03 -4.43 3.88
CA ARG A 356 -13.25 -5.02 4.96
C ARG A 356 -11.80 -4.54 4.94
N THR A 357 -11.19 -4.39 3.77
CA THR A 357 -9.85 -3.77 3.64
C THR A 357 -9.84 -2.36 4.24
N LEU A 358 -10.85 -1.53 3.94
CA LEU A 358 -10.98 -0.18 4.51
C LEU A 358 -11.08 -0.21 6.04
N VAL A 359 -11.91 -1.10 6.59
CA VAL A 359 -12.05 -1.28 8.06
C VAL A 359 -10.72 -1.67 8.71
N LEU A 360 -10.01 -2.65 8.14
CA LEU A 360 -8.71 -3.12 8.67
C LEU A 360 -7.64 -2.04 8.63
N HIS A 361 -7.63 -1.20 7.60
CA HIS A 361 -6.58 -0.22 7.38
C HIS A 361 -6.94 1.18 7.89
N SER A 362 -8.02 1.28 8.68
CA SER A 362 -8.43 2.50 9.36
C SER A 362 -8.61 2.34 10.90
N PRO A 363 -7.72 1.63 11.63
CA PRO A 363 -7.94 1.32 13.05
C PRO A 363 -7.92 2.56 13.94
N ALA A 364 -6.94 3.43 13.77
CA ALA A 364 -6.88 4.72 14.46
C ALA A 364 -6.40 5.86 13.55
N ASP A 365 -5.62 5.52 12.53
CA ASP A 365 -5.28 6.36 11.40
C ASP A 365 -5.57 5.54 10.12
N VAL A 366 -5.36 6.13 8.95
CA VAL A 366 -5.47 5.40 7.67
C VAL A 366 -4.09 5.01 7.15
N TYR A 367 -3.94 3.77 6.70
CA TYR A 367 -2.69 3.23 6.17
C TYR A 367 -2.86 2.79 4.70
N PRO A 368 -1.97 3.20 3.78
CA PRO A 368 -2.03 2.79 2.37
C PRO A 368 -1.75 1.31 2.12
N GLY A 369 -1.21 0.58 3.09
CA GLY A 369 -0.97 -0.85 2.98
C GLY A 369 -0.57 -1.48 4.32
N PRO A 370 -0.62 -2.81 4.43
CA PRO A 370 -0.38 -3.51 5.68
C PRO A 370 1.11 -3.67 6.03
N PHE A 371 2.02 -3.46 5.06
CA PHE A 371 3.42 -3.83 5.22
C PHE A 371 4.37 -2.66 4.92
N THR A 372 4.80 -2.51 3.67
CA THR A 372 5.74 -1.48 3.21
C THR A 372 5.18 -0.09 3.44
N TYR A 373 3.86 0.06 3.33
CA TYR A 373 3.14 1.31 3.50
C TYR A 373 2.31 1.38 4.78
N LYS A 374 2.67 0.63 5.84
CA LYS A 374 2.06 0.82 7.18
C LYS A 374 2.55 2.11 7.87
N ARG A 375 2.29 3.26 7.24
CA ARG A 375 2.72 4.62 7.62
C ARG A 375 1.72 5.63 7.02
N PHE A 376 1.76 6.89 7.44
CA PHE A 376 0.77 7.90 7.02
C PHE A 376 1.28 8.79 5.86
N TRP A 377 0.43 8.99 4.85
CA TRP A 377 0.55 9.99 3.78
C TRP A 377 -0.73 10.81 3.69
N PHE A 378 -0.62 12.12 3.45
CA PHE A 378 -1.81 12.94 3.21
C PHE A 378 -2.51 12.56 1.90
N ARG A 379 -1.75 12.25 0.85
CA ARG A 379 -2.25 11.83 -0.46
C ARG A 379 -3.16 10.63 -0.37
N ASP A 380 -2.64 9.51 0.10
CA ASP A 380 -3.45 8.30 0.31
C ASP A 380 -4.59 8.53 1.30
N ALA A 381 -4.34 9.28 2.39
CA ALA A 381 -5.36 9.55 3.38
C ALA A 381 -6.58 10.27 2.80
N ALA A 382 -6.40 11.23 1.88
CA ALA A 382 -7.51 11.94 1.26
C ALA A 382 -8.45 10.98 0.52
N PHE A 383 -7.89 10.07 -0.29
CA PHE A 383 -8.67 9.09 -1.05
C PHE A 383 -9.27 7.99 -0.16
N ILE A 384 -8.51 7.46 0.81
CA ILE A 384 -9.01 6.43 1.73
C ILE A 384 -10.15 6.99 2.59
N ILE A 385 -10.01 8.20 3.14
CA ILE A 385 -11.05 8.85 3.94
C ILE A 385 -12.27 9.18 3.08
N GLN A 386 -12.09 9.57 1.81
CA GLN A 386 -13.21 9.77 0.89
C GLN A 386 -13.97 8.45 0.67
N ALA A 387 -13.27 7.34 0.48
CA ALA A 387 -13.91 6.03 0.36
C ALA A 387 -14.63 5.61 1.64
N LEU A 388 -14.06 5.89 2.83
CA LEU A 388 -14.76 5.69 4.11
C LEU A 388 -16.06 6.50 4.17
N LEU A 389 -16.06 7.76 3.71
CA LEU A 389 -17.27 8.60 3.64
C LEU A 389 -18.31 8.01 2.67
N PHE A 390 -17.88 7.56 1.49
CA PHE A 390 -18.76 6.93 0.50
C PHE A 390 -19.35 5.60 0.99
N ALA A 391 -18.58 4.85 1.77
CA ALA A 391 -19.01 3.61 2.39
C ALA A 391 -19.90 3.82 3.63
N GLY A 392 -20.10 5.05 4.10
CA GLY A 392 -20.87 5.33 5.33
C GLY A 392 -20.08 5.17 6.64
N LEU A 393 -18.78 4.85 6.55
CA LEU A 393 -17.86 4.68 7.69
C LEU A 393 -17.39 6.02 8.28
N THR A 394 -18.34 6.93 8.53
CA THR A 394 -18.09 8.33 8.92
C THR A 394 -17.35 8.46 10.24
N ARG A 395 -17.62 7.59 11.23
CA ARG A 395 -16.89 7.59 12.52
C ARG A 395 -15.39 7.28 12.35
N ARG A 396 -15.06 6.34 11.46
CA ARG A 396 -13.66 5.97 11.15
C ARG A 396 -12.96 7.11 10.41
N ALA A 397 -13.65 7.74 9.45
CA ALA A 397 -13.18 8.94 8.75
C ALA A 397 -12.90 10.08 9.74
N GLU A 398 -13.85 10.38 10.64
CA GLU A 398 -13.72 11.43 11.65
C GLU A 398 -12.52 11.22 12.58
N ARG A 399 -12.33 9.98 13.04
CA ARG A 399 -11.22 9.59 13.92
C ARG A 399 -9.86 9.82 13.26
N ALA A 400 -9.71 9.52 11.98
CA ALA A 400 -8.49 9.81 11.23
C ALA A 400 -8.27 11.33 11.07
N LEU A 401 -9.31 12.09 10.69
CA LEU A 401 -9.24 13.54 10.50
C LEU A 401 -8.86 14.29 11.79
N ASP A 402 -9.33 13.83 12.96
CA ASP A 402 -8.99 14.43 14.26
C ASP A 402 -7.48 14.42 14.56
N ARG A 403 -6.71 13.58 13.88
CA ARG A 403 -5.26 13.46 14.07
C ARG A 403 -4.45 14.35 13.14
N PHE A 404 -5.06 14.99 12.14
CA PHE A 404 -4.35 15.80 11.14
C PHE A 404 -3.54 16.94 11.77
N SER A 405 -4.05 17.55 12.84
CA SER A 405 -3.33 18.64 13.53
C SER A 405 -2.01 18.20 14.15
N LEU A 406 -1.84 16.91 14.48
CA LEU A 406 -0.58 16.36 15.02
C LEU A 406 0.54 16.39 13.97
N ARG A 407 0.18 16.46 12.69
CA ARG A 407 1.09 16.46 11.53
C ARG A 407 1.23 17.83 10.89
N GLN A 408 0.66 18.88 11.48
CA GLN A 408 0.81 20.24 10.97
C GLN A 408 2.00 20.96 11.65
N LYS A 409 3.03 21.33 10.87
CA LYS A 409 4.15 22.16 11.34
C LYS A 409 3.66 23.56 11.76
N HIS A 410 4.48 24.27 12.55
CA HIS A 410 4.14 25.63 12.96
C HIS A 410 3.98 26.64 11.79
N SER A 411 4.54 26.33 10.62
CA SER A 411 4.35 27.12 9.40
C SER A 411 2.92 27.03 8.82
N GLY A 412 2.12 26.05 9.23
CA GLY A 412 0.84 25.68 8.61
C GLY A 412 0.97 24.57 7.56
N TYR A 413 2.18 24.04 7.32
CA TYR A 413 2.40 22.91 6.42
C TYR A 413 1.92 21.60 7.06
N PHE A 414 1.01 20.89 6.41
CA PHE A 414 0.62 19.53 6.72
C PHE A 414 1.71 18.59 6.19
N HIS A 415 2.47 17.99 7.09
CA HIS A 415 3.72 17.32 6.75
C HIS A 415 3.65 15.82 7.03
N SER A 416 3.61 15.05 5.95
CA SER A 416 3.95 13.62 5.92
C SER A 416 5.39 13.45 5.44
N GLN A 417 5.76 14.03 4.30
CA GLN A 417 7.10 14.04 3.71
C GLN A 417 7.51 15.46 3.31
N ASP A 418 8.82 15.72 3.23
CA ASP A 418 9.32 17.02 2.78
C ASP A 418 9.22 17.13 1.25
N GLY A 419 8.61 18.20 0.73
CA GLY A 419 8.55 18.46 -0.72
C GLY A 419 7.26 18.05 -1.41
N GLU A 420 6.26 17.56 -0.68
CA GLU A 420 4.91 17.25 -1.16
C GLU A 420 4.00 18.47 -0.92
N TRP A 421 3.76 19.30 -1.95
CA TRP A 421 3.02 20.55 -1.77
C TRP A 421 1.49 20.38 -1.89
N ASP A 422 1.05 19.30 -2.52
CA ASP A 422 -0.33 18.79 -2.58
C ASP A 422 -0.96 18.56 -1.20
N SER A 423 -0.18 18.09 -0.22
CA SER A 423 -0.65 17.68 1.12
C SER A 423 -1.55 18.71 1.83
N ASN A 424 -1.24 20.00 1.68
CA ASN A 424 -2.03 21.07 2.27
C ASN A 424 -3.39 21.21 1.59
N GLY A 425 -3.43 21.04 0.27
CA GLY A 425 -4.65 21.05 -0.52
C GLY A 425 -5.55 19.87 -0.16
N GLU A 426 -4.97 18.67 -0.17
CA GLU A 426 -5.62 17.40 0.18
C GLU A 426 -6.22 17.43 1.58
N ALA A 427 -5.45 17.87 2.59
CA ALA A 427 -5.92 17.94 3.97
C ALA A 427 -7.14 18.87 4.14
N LEU A 428 -7.11 20.04 3.48
CA LEU A 428 -8.22 21.00 3.54
C LEU A 428 -9.45 20.49 2.78
N TRP A 429 -9.22 19.87 1.62
CA TRP A 429 -10.26 19.30 0.79
C TRP A 429 -11.00 18.17 1.50
N ILE A 430 -10.30 17.21 2.09
CA ILE A 430 -10.97 16.08 2.75
C ILE A 430 -11.70 16.48 4.05
N LEU A 431 -11.18 17.47 4.79
CA LEU A 431 -11.90 18.08 5.93
C LEU A 431 -13.21 18.74 5.48
N HIS A 432 -13.19 19.40 4.32
CA HIS A 432 -14.39 19.99 3.71
C HIS A 432 -15.38 18.92 3.27
N ARG A 433 -14.93 17.88 2.57
CA ARG A 433 -15.79 16.75 2.18
C ARG A 433 -16.46 16.08 3.37
N PHE A 434 -15.75 15.89 4.49
CA PHE A 434 -16.36 15.38 5.71
C PHE A 434 -17.54 16.24 6.20
N VAL A 435 -17.34 17.56 6.27
CA VAL A 435 -18.37 18.52 6.69
C VAL A 435 -19.55 18.54 5.72
N GLU A 436 -19.30 18.42 4.41
CA GLU A 436 -20.37 18.32 3.40
C GLU A 436 -21.19 17.04 3.54
N TYR A 437 -20.53 15.89 3.70
CA TYR A 437 -21.20 14.58 3.77
C TYR A 437 -21.96 14.37 5.06
N THR A 438 -21.39 14.80 6.19
CA THR A 438 -22.00 14.60 7.51
C THR A 438 -22.95 15.72 7.90
N ASN A 439 -22.86 16.88 7.24
CA ASN A 439 -23.53 18.12 7.64
C ASN A 439 -23.24 18.53 9.10
N CYS A 440 -22.15 18.02 9.69
CA CYS A 440 -21.69 18.40 11.01
C CYS A 440 -21.00 19.76 10.96
N PRO A 441 -21.08 20.58 12.03
CA PRO A 441 -20.34 21.83 12.11
C PRO A 441 -18.82 21.59 12.13
N VAL A 442 -18.05 22.59 11.70
CA VAL A 442 -16.58 22.54 11.80
C VAL A 442 -16.18 22.43 13.27
N LYS A 443 -15.40 21.39 13.61
CA LYS A 443 -14.89 21.22 14.97
C LYS A 443 -13.95 22.35 15.37
N ASP A 444 -14.03 22.78 16.62
CA ASP A 444 -13.17 23.82 17.18
C ASP A 444 -11.66 23.48 17.07
N SER A 445 -11.32 22.20 17.19
CA SER A 445 -9.96 21.68 17.01
C SER A 445 -9.44 21.87 15.58
N TRP A 446 -10.31 21.90 14.57
CA TRP A 446 -9.94 21.99 13.16
C TRP A 446 -9.84 23.44 12.65
N ARG A 447 -10.56 24.39 13.26
CA ARG A 447 -10.62 25.80 12.82
C ARG A 447 -9.23 26.43 12.60
N LYS A 448 -8.34 26.32 13.60
CA LYS A 448 -6.98 26.87 13.52
C LYS A 448 -6.11 26.14 12.48
N PRO A 449 -6.07 24.80 12.45
CA PRO A 449 -5.42 24.06 11.38
C PRO A 449 -5.85 24.46 9.97
N ILE A 450 -7.15 24.59 9.71
CA ILE A 450 -7.72 24.98 8.40
C ILE A 450 -7.14 26.32 7.95
N VAL A 451 -7.28 27.35 8.79
CA VAL A 451 -6.79 28.70 8.50
C VAL A 451 -5.28 28.74 8.26
N ARG A 452 -4.50 27.98 9.05
CA ARG A 452 -3.04 27.93 8.89
C ARG A 452 -2.63 27.21 7.61
N GLY A 453 -3.34 26.15 7.25
CA GLY A 453 -3.13 25.38 6.02
C GLY A 453 -3.35 26.24 4.79
N ALA A 454 -4.50 26.93 4.72
CA ALA A 454 -4.84 27.81 3.60
C ALA A 454 -3.82 28.96 3.46
N ARG A 455 -3.48 29.62 4.57
CA ARG A 455 -2.45 30.69 4.54
C ARG A 455 -1.06 30.17 4.18
N TRP A 456 -0.75 28.90 4.42
CA TRP A 456 0.51 28.31 4.00
C TRP A 456 0.54 28.20 2.47
N ILE A 457 -0.53 27.71 1.82
CA ILE A 457 -0.62 27.62 0.35
C ILE A 457 -0.37 29.01 -0.26
N THR A 458 -1.09 30.03 0.22
CA THR A 458 -0.92 31.42 -0.26
C THR A 458 0.52 31.92 -0.14
N ARG A 459 1.21 31.63 0.96
CA ARG A 459 2.60 32.10 1.16
C ARG A 459 3.63 31.29 0.39
N LYS A 460 3.31 30.03 0.05
CA LYS A 460 4.26 29.11 -0.59
C LYS A 460 4.36 29.38 -2.10
N ARG A 461 3.28 29.88 -2.73
CA ARG A 461 3.23 30.25 -4.15
C ARG A 461 4.34 31.22 -4.54
N LEU A 462 4.81 31.08 -5.78
CA LEU A 462 5.78 31.96 -6.42
C LEU A 462 5.17 33.31 -6.76
N ASP A 463 6.04 34.30 -6.98
CA ASP A 463 5.61 35.61 -7.46
C ASP A 463 5.04 35.54 -8.89
N THR A 464 3.97 36.28 -9.12
CA THR A 464 3.32 36.46 -10.44
C THR A 464 4.04 37.46 -11.34
N ALA A 465 4.98 38.26 -10.80
CA ALA A 465 5.70 39.30 -11.55
C ALA A 465 6.68 38.73 -12.59
N SER A 466 7.05 37.46 -12.47
CA SER A 466 7.91 36.77 -13.43
C SER A 466 7.15 36.48 -14.75
N ASN A 467 7.86 36.49 -15.88
CA ASN A 467 7.30 36.02 -17.15
C ASN A 467 7.53 34.53 -17.39
N GLU A 468 8.03 33.78 -16.40
CA GLU A 468 8.23 32.34 -16.52
C GLU A 468 6.89 31.59 -16.59
N PRO A 469 6.82 30.43 -17.26
CA PRO A 469 5.60 29.61 -17.34
C PRO A 469 5.03 29.17 -15.98
N PHE A 470 5.87 29.13 -14.94
CA PHE A 470 5.49 28.74 -13.57
C PHE A 470 5.18 29.94 -12.64
N ALA A 471 5.09 31.17 -13.15
CA ALA A 471 4.82 32.35 -12.34
C ALA A 471 3.45 32.26 -11.64
N GLY A 472 3.43 32.41 -10.32
CA GLY A 472 2.22 32.28 -9.49
C GLY A 472 1.84 30.85 -9.08
N LEU A 473 2.58 29.83 -9.53
CA LEU A 473 2.38 28.42 -9.15
C LEU A 473 3.06 28.09 -7.81
N LEU A 474 2.88 26.87 -7.30
CA LEU A 474 3.72 26.34 -6.24
C LEU A 474 5.16 26.11 -6.76
N PRO A 475 6.19 26.26 -5.91
CA PRO A 475 7.58 26.08 -6.32
C PRO A 475 7.86 24.61 -6.62
N ALA A 476 8.94 24.33 -7.35
CA ALA A 476 9.33 22.96 -7.65
C ALA A 476 9.44 22.10 -6.38
N GLY A 477 8.90 20.89 -6.44
CA GLY A 477 8.79 19.96 -5.32
C GLY A 477 8.82 18.52 -5.78
N PHE A 478 8.92 17.60 -4.83
CA PHE A 478 8.85 16.16 -5.08
C PHE A 478 7.43 15.73 -5.47
N SER A 479 6.41 16.31 -4.81
CA SER A 479 5.00 15.99 -5.02
C SER A 479 4.68 14.51 -4.78
N ALA A 480 4.63 13.69 -5.84
CA ALA A 480 4.41 12.25 -5.77
C ALA A 480 5.44 11.47 -6.59
N GLU A 481 5.79 10.28 -6.11
CA GLU A 481 6.80 9.40 -6.71
C GLU A 481 6.51 9.07 -8.19
N HIS A 482 5.24 8.87 -8.54
CA HIS A 482 4.82 8.55 -9.91
C HIS A 482 4.88 9.75 -10.88
N LEU A 483 5.13 10.97 -10.39
CA LEU A 483 5.28 12.15 -11.25
C LEU A 483 6.73 12.32 -11.71
N GLY A 484 7.73 11.87 -10.96
CA GLY A 484 9.15 11.89 -11.35
C GLY A 484 10.01 12.86 -10.52
N PRO A 485 11.10 13.42 -11.08
CA PRO A 485 12.02 14.28 -10.33
C PRO A 485 11.37 15.61 -9.92
N ASN A 486 12.02 16.40 -9.07
CA ASN A 486 11.43 17.68 -8.65
C ASN A 486 11.05 18.58 -9.83
N ASP A 487 9.82 19.11 -9.82
CA ASP A 487 9.28 19.98 -10.87
C ASP A 487 8.09 20.82 -10.34
N TYR A 488 7.60 21.77 -11.14
CA TYR A 488 6.44 22.64 -10.86
C TYR A 488 5.14 21.91 -11.23
N TYR A 489 4.73 20.95 -10.41
CA TYR A 489 3.64 20.04 -10.74
C TYR A 489 2.25 20.69 -10.70
N TYR A 490 1.49 20.54 -11.78
CA TYR A 490 0.08 20.98 -11.79
C TYR A 490 -0.78 20.18 -10.82
N TRP A 491 -0.40 18.94 -10.48
CA TRP A 491 -1.00 18.16 -9.39
C TRP A 491 -1.05 18.96 -8.08
N ASP A 492 0.11 19.48 -7.65
CA ASP A 492 0.22 20.29 -6.43
C ASP A 492 -0.66 21.54 -6.53
N ASP A 493 -0.66 22.19 -7.70
CA ASP A 493 -1.41 23.42 -7.93
C ASP A 493 -2.92 23.20 -7.88
N PHE A 494 -3.43 22.14 -8.52
CA PHE A 494 -4.85 21.78 -8.52
C PHE A 494 -5.34 21.46 -7.10
N TRP A 495 -4.58 20.66 -6.34
CA TRP A 495 -4.89 20.40 -4.94
C TRP A 495 -4.84 21.69 -4.11
N GLY A 496 -3.86 22.56 -4.35
CA GLY A 496 -3.77 23.86 -3.69
C GLY A 496 -4.98 24.76 -3.95
N ILE A 497 -5.48 24.82 -5.18
CA ILE A 497 -6.71 25.55 -5.56
C ILE A 497 -7.92 24.94 -4.84
N ALA A 498 -8.10 23.62 -4.95
CA ALA A 498 -9.23 22.94 -4.32
C ALA A 498 -9.23 23.10 -2.79
N GLY A 499 -8.06 23.03 -2.16
CA GLY A 499 -7.91 23.25 -0.72
C GLY A 499 -8.21 24.69 -0.29
N LEU A 500 -7.85 25.70 -1.10
CA LEU A 500 -8.21 27.09 -0.81
C LEU A 500 -9.73 27.33 -0.97
N ARG A 501 -10.36 26.76 -2.00
CA ARG A 501 -11.83 26.80 -2.16
C ARG A 501 -12.54 26.11 -0.99
N SER A 502 -12.04 24.95 -0.58
CA SER A 502 -12.51 24.18 0.58
C SER A 502 -12.40 24.97 1.88
N ALA A 503 -11.24 25.61 2.12
CA ALA A 503 -11.04 26.45 3.29
C ALA A 503 -11.94 27.69 3.29
N ALA A 504 -12.21 28.28 2.12
CA ALA A 504 -13.13 29.40 2.00
C ALA A 504 -14.56 29.02 2.42
N ASP A 505 -15.07 27.88 1.93
CA ASP A 505 -16.39 27.38 2.30
C ASP A 505 -16.47 27.00 3.78
N LEU A 506 -15.45 26.30 4.31
CA LEU A 506 -15.36 25.97 5.73
C LEU A 506 -15.37 27.23 6.62
N CYS A 507 -14.62 28.28 6.27
CA CYS A 507 -14.65 29.55 7.00
C CYS A 507 -16.01 30.26 6.88
N GLN A 508 -16.70 30.14 5.74
CA GLN A 508 -18.04 30.71 5.56
C GLN A 508 -19.06 30.01 6.46
N ARG A 509 -19.02 28.67 6.54
CA ARG A 509 -19.83 27.87 7.47
C ARG A 509 -19.50 28.16 8.93
N ASP A 510 -18.24 28.50 9.21
CA ASP A 510 -17.76 28.83 10.55
C ASP A 510 -18.01 30.29 10.98
N HIS A 511 -18.82 31.03 10.21
CA HIS A 511 -19.16 32.44 10.44
C HIS A 511 -17.94 33.40 10.41
N ASP A 512 -16.90 33.09 9.63
CA ASP A 512 -15.77 33.98 9.32
C ASP A 512 -15.77 34.40 7.83
N PRO A 513 -16.71 35.27 7.41
CA PRO A 513 -16.85 35.67 6.01
C PRO A 513 -15.69 36.53 5.50
N ALA A 514 -14.90 37.12 6.42
CA ALA A 514 -13.72 37.89 6.04
C ALA A 514 -12.60 36.97 5.55
N GLN A 515 -12.31 35.88 6.28
CA GLN A 515 -11.36 34.89 5.82
C GLN A 515 -11.87 34.08 4.62
N ALA A 516 -13.17 33.77 4.58
CA ALA A 516 -13.78 33.10 3.43
C ALA A 516 -13.52 33.87 2.12
N ARG A 517 -13.83 35.18 2.09
CA ARG A 517 -13.56 36.03 0.91
C ARG A 517 -12.08 36.13 0.58
N ALA A 518 -11.21 36.20 1.59
CA ALA A 518 -9.78 36.27 1.37
C ALA A 518 -9.24 34.99 0.72
N PHE A 519 -9.62 33.81 1.21
CA PHE A 519 -9.18 32.53 0.63
C PHE A 519 -9.78 32.27 -0.74
N LEU A 520 -11.04 32.66 -0.98
CA LEU A 520 -11.65 32.56 -2.30
C LEU A 520 -10.89 33.41 -3.33
N ALA A 521 -10.58 34.67 -3.00
CA ALA A 521 -9.80 35.52 -3.89
C ALA A 521 -8.39 34.97 -4.18
N GLN A 522 -7.77 34.30 -3.20
CA GLN A 522 -6.48 33.62 -3.40
C GLN A 522 -6.61 32.37 -4.28
N ALA A 523 -7.71 31.62 -4.17
CA ALA A 523 -7.99 30.49 -5.03
C ALA A 523 -8.19 30.93 -6.48
N ASP A 524 -8.97 31.99 -6.72
CA ASP A 524 -9.24 32.51 -8.06
C ASP A 524 -7.94 33.06 -8.71
N ASP A 525 -7.10 33.78 -7.95
CA ASP A 525 -5.80 34.22 -8.43
C ASP A 525 -4.85 33.05 -8.78
N PHE A 526 -4.88 31.99 -7.97
CA PHE A 526 -4.08 30.79 -8.21
C PHE A 526 -4.56 30.03 -9.47
N GLU A 527 -5.86 29.84 -9.61
CA GLU A 527 -6.44 29.23 -10.80
C GLU A 527 -6.10 30.03 -12.07
N HIS A 528 -6.20 31.37 -12.03
CA HIS A 528 -5.76 32.18 -13.16
C HIS A 528 -4.27 31.99 -13.50
N ALA A 529 -3.40 31.76 -12.52
CA ALA A 529 -1.99 31.47 -12.78
C ALA A 529 -1.80 30.11 -13.48
N VAL A 530 -2.51 29.08 -13.02
CA VAL A 530 -2.50 27.75 -13.63
C VAL A 530 -3.03 27.80 -15.07
N LEU A 531 -4.17 28.46 -15.31
CA LEU A 531 -4.76 28.58 -16.64
C LEU A 531 -3.81 29.28 -17.63
N ARG A 532 -3.17 30.40 -17.22
CA ARG A 532 -2.15 31.07 -18.04
C ARG A 532 -0.96 30.16 -18.35
N SER A 533 -0.57 29.33 -17.40
CA SER A 533 0.52 28.36 -17.58
C SER A 533 0.14 27.27 -18.59
N LEU A 534 -1.07 26.71 -18.45
CA LEU A 534 -1.61 25.70 -19.36
C LEU A 534 -1.77 26.22 -20.79
N ASP A 535 -2.22 27.47 -20.98
CA ASP A 535 -2.32 28.08 -22.33
C ASP A 535 -0.95 28.14 -23.04
N ARG A 536 0.12 28.42 -22.27
CA ARG A 536 1.50 28.41 -22.78
C ARG A 536 1.97 26.99 -23.07
N ALA A 537 1.66 26.04 -22.20
CA ALA A 537 1.98 24.63 -22.42
C ALA A 537 1.27 24.10 -23.67
N ALA A 538 -0.01 24.41 -23.85
CA ALA A 538 -0.79 24.05 -25.02
C ALA A 538 -0.21 24.64 -26.31
N SER A 539 0.15 25.93 -26.30
CA SER A 539 0.81 26.58 -27.43
C SER A 539 2.18 25.94 -27.77
N ARG A 540 2.91 25.45 -26.76
CA ARG A 540 4.21 24.79 -26.93
C ARG A 540 4.07 23.37 -27.46
N LEU A 541 3.07 22.64 -26.99
CA LEU A 541 2.82 21.22 -27.31
C LEU A 541 1.96 21.04 -28.57
N ASP A 542 1.32 22.10 -29.06
CA ASP A 542 0.39 22.09 -30.19
C ASP A 542 -0.82 21.15 -29.96
N CYS A 543 -1.30 21.08 -28.70
CA CYS A 543 -2.49 20.33 -28.28
C CYS A 543 -3.01 20.86 -26.94
N ALA A 544 -4.25 20.52 -26.56
CA ALA A 544 -4.84 20.92 -25.28
C ALA A 544 -4.48 19.97 -24.12
N ALA A 545 -3.91 18.80 -24.42
CA ALA A 545 -3.47 17.84 -23.41
C ALA A 545 -2.50 18.48 -22.40
N MET A 546 -2.73 18.19 -21.11
CA MET A 546 -2.00 18.81 -20.01
C MET A 546 -0.77 17.97 -19.64
N PRO A 547 0.45 18.51 -19.75
CA PRO A 547 1.64 17.82 -19.22
C PRO A 547 1.61 17.80 -17.69
N ALA A 548 2.54 17.11 -17.04
CA ALA A 548 2.64 17.11 -15.56
C ALA A 548 3.09 18.47 -14.99
N SER A 549 3.85 19.25 -15.77
CA SER A 549 4.40 20.55 -15.38
C SER A 549 4.54 21.48 -16.60
N PRO A 550 4.70 22.81 -16.42
CA PRO A 550 4.67 23.79 -17.50
C PRO A 550 5.66 23.55 -18.64
N ASN A 551 6.87 23.06 -18.31
CA ASN A 551 7.97 22.89 -19.27
C ASN A 551 8.14 21.44 -19.75
N ARG A 552 7.41 20.49 -19.16
CA ARG A 552 7.56 19.07 -19.45
C ARG A 552 6.84 18.66 -20.72
N ARG A 553 7.38 17.66 -21.41
CA ARG A 553 6.68 17.01 -22.53
C ARG A 553 5.49 16.19 -22.00
N LEU A 554 4.62 15.74 -22.89
CA LEU A 554 3.65 14.70 -22.51
C LEU A 554 4.40 13.39 -22.26
N ASP A 555 4.19 12.82 -21.10
CA ASP A 555 4.63 11.48 -20.66
C ASP A 555 3.64 10.96 -19.62
N ALA A 556 3.90 9.78 -19.06
CA ALA A 556 3.02 9.15 -18.07
C ALA A 556 2.78 10.02 -16.82
N GLY A 557 3.64 11.01 -16.51
CA GLY A 557 3.39 11.97 -15.43
C GLY A 557 2.18 12.89 -15.67
N ALA A 558 1.70 13.02 -16.91
CA ALA A 558 0.49 13.77 -17.25
C ALA A 558 -0.77 13.23 -16.53
N ILE A 559 -0.73 11.99 -16.02
CA ILE A 559 -1.79 11.40 -15.20
C ILE A 559 -2.16 12.29 -14.00
N GLY A 560 -1.18 12.97 -13.39
CA GLY A 560 -1.43 13.87 -12.25
C GLY A 560 -2.30 15.08 -12.63
N SER A 561 -2.28 15.50 -13.89
CA SER A 561 -3.11 16.62 -14.34
C SER A 561 -4.59 16.27 -14.46
N LEU A 562 -4.95 14.97 -14.42
CA LEU A 562 -6.35 14.54 -14.34
C LEU A 562 -6.99 14.89 -12.99
N ALA A 563 -6.21 15.24 -11.96
CA ALA A 563 -6.72 15.72 -10.66
C ALA A 563 -7.72 16.89 -10.82
N ALA A 564 -7.50 17.77 -11.81
CA ALA A 564 -8.42 18.86 -12.15
C ALA A 564 -9.83 18.37 -12.53
N GLY A 565 -9.93 17.17 -13.10
CA GLY A 565 -11.19 16.50 -13.39
C GLY A 565 -11.68 15.67 -12.20
N TYR A 566 -10.90 14.67 -11.79
CA TYR A 566 -11.24 13.79 -10.67
C TYR A 566 -10.04 13.66 -9.73
N PRO A 567 -10.21 13.80 -8.40
CA PRO A 567 -11.48 13.95 -7.68
C PRO A 567 -11.98 15.40 -7.56
N LEU A 568 -11.20 16.40 -8.00
CA LEU A 568 -11.40 17.79 -7.58
C LEU A 568 -12.53 18.52 -8.30
N GLN A 569 -12.92 18.05 -9.50
CA GLN A 569 -13.97 18.66 -10.33
C GLN A 569 -13.77 20.17 -10.56
N LEU A 570 -12.52 20.63 -10.67
CA LEU A 570 -12.18 22.02 -11.01
C LEU A 570 -12.60 22.34 -12.45
N PHE A 571 -12.50 21.36 -13.34
CA PHE A 571 -12.94 21.46 -14.73
C PHE A 571 -14.23 20.66 -14.98
N PRO A 572 -15.10 21.12 -15.91
CA PRO A 572 -16.34 20.42 -16.24
C PRO A 572 -16.06 19.04 -16.84
N GLY A 573 -16.99 18.10 -16.71
CA GLY A 573 -16.81 16.72 -17.17
C GLY A 573 -16.49 16.54 -18.66
N ARG A 574 -16.75 17.54 -19.52
CA ARG A 574 -16.43 17.54 -20.96
C ARG A 574 -15.45 18.66 -21.33
N ASP A 575 -14.41 18.85 -20.53
CA ASP A 575 -13.32 19.79 -20.81
C ASP A 575 -12.32 19.19 -21.82
N ASP A 576 -12.03 19.91 -22.90
CA ASP A 576 -11.15 19.43 -23.97
C ASP A 576 -9.74 19.08 -23.47
N ARG A 577 -9.23 19.82 -22.46
CA ARG A 577 -7.90 19.56 -21.89
C ARG A 577 -7.86 18.21 -21.17
N LEU A 578 -8.92 17.88 -20.44
CA LEU A 578 -9.04 16.57 -19.77
C LEU A 578 -9.14 15.44 -20.80
N LEU A 579 -10.03 15.59 -21.78
CA LEU A 579 -10.29 14.53 -22.75
C LEU A 579 -9.07 14.29 -23.67
N GLU A 580 -8.40 15.32 -24.16
CA GLU A 580 -7.15 15.15 -24.92
C GLU A 580 -6.03 14.54 -24.07
N THR A 581 -5.96 14.85 -22.77
CA THR A 581 -5.01 14.19 -21.87
C THR A 581 -5.33 12.71 -21.71
N VAL A 582 -6.61 12.36 -21.56
CA VAL A 582 -7.06 10.96 -21.48
C VAL A 582 -6.74 10.19 -22.76
N GLU A 583 -7.01 10.76 -23.94
CA GLU A 583 -6.66 10.11 -25.22
C GLU A 583 -5.15 9.89 -25.33
N PHE A 584 -4.33 10.89 -24.97
CA PHE A 584 -2.87 10.72 -24.95
C PHE A 584 -2.44 9.56 -24.05
N LEU A 585 -2.98 9.49 -22.83
CA LEU A 585 -2.63 8.45 -21.87
C LEU A 585 -3.04 7.06 -22.38
N ILE A 586 -4.27 6.90 -22.88
CA ILE A 586 -4.76 5.63 -23.43
C ILE A 586 -3.90 5.19 -24.63
N ASP A 587 -3.57 6.12 -25.54
CA ASP A 587 -2.83 5.79 -26.77
C ASP A 587 -1.35 5.45 -26.51
N ARG A 588 -0.74 6.04 -25.48
CA ARG A 588 0.72 6.04 -25.30
C ARG A 588 1.22 5.40 -24.02
N CYS A 589 0.38 5.31 -23.00
CA CYS A 589 0.76 4.91 -21.65
C CYS A 589 -0.10 3.76 -21.12
N PHE A 590 -0.87 3.06 -21.96
CA PHE A 590 -1.62 1.87 -21.53
C PHE A 590 -0.95 0.59 -22.00
N VAL A 591 -0.95 -0.42 -21.13
CA VAL A 591 -0.49 -1.79 -21.39
C VAL A 591 -1.55 -2.74 -20.84
N ASP A 592 -1.95 -3.73 -21.65
CA ASP A 592 -2.94 -4.74 -21.28
C ASP A 592 -4.25 -4.17 -20.68
N GLY A 593 -4.68 -3.02 -21.20
CA GLY A 593 -5.94 -2.38 -20.82
C GLY A 593 -5.90 -1.54 -19.54
N GLY A 594 -4.73 -1.33 -18.92
CA GLY A 594 -4.54 -0.44 -17.77
C GLY A 594 -3.44 0.59 -17.99
N PHE A 595 -3.48 1.68 -17.21
CA PHE A 595 -2.45 2.72 -17.23
C PHE A 595 -1.12 2.16 -16.71
N PHE A 596 -0.09 2.18 -17.54
CA PHE A 596 1.27 1.77 -17.23
C PHE A 596 2.12 2.99 -16.85
N GLN A 597 2.62 3.01 -15.63
CA GLN A 597 3.47 4.09 -15.16
C GLN A 597 4.95 3.76 -15.40
N ASP A 598 5.52 4.37 -16.44
CA ASP A 598 6.93 4.21 -16.83
C ASP A 598 7.92 4.78 -15.80
N ILE A 599 7.44 5.65 -14.90
CA ILE A 599 8.28 6.38 -13.95
C ILE A 599 8.24 5.68 -12.59
N ILE A 600 9.39 5.18 -12.13
CA ILE A 600 9.60 4.49 -10.84
C ILE A 600 8.84 3.17 -10.69
N HIS A 601 7.51 3.16 -10.85
CA HIS A 601 6.65 2.00 -10.66
C HIS A 601 6.93 0.89 -11.67
N SER A 602 7.10 1.25 -12.94
CA SER A 602 7.34 0.33 -14.06
C SER A 602 6.31 -0.80 -14.13
N GLY A 603 5.03 -0.48 -13.90
CA GLY A 603 3.93 -1.43 -13.82
C GLY A 603 2.57 -0.80 -14.12
N ILE A 604 1.57 -1.65 -14.36
CA ILE A 604 0.16 -1.25 -14.53
C ILE A 604 -0.36 -0.78 -13.18
N ASN A 605 -0.93 0.42 -13.13
CA ASN A 605 -1.37 1.05 -11.90
C ASN A 605 -2.92 1.08 -11.83
N PRO A 606 -3.54 0.27 -10.96
CA PRO A 606 -5.00 0.11 -10.94
C PRO A 606 -5.73 1.40 -10.57
N TYR A 607 -5.28 2.12 -9.54
CA TYR A 607 -5.96 3.32 -9.06
C TYR A 607 -5.88 4.48 -10.06
N LEU A 608 -4.75 4.67 -10.73
CA LEU A 608 -4.62 5.67 -11.79
C LEU A 608 -5.42 5.28 -13.05
N THR A 609 -5.58 3.99 -13.33
CA THR A 609 -6.51 3.53 -14.38
C THR A 609 -7.95 3.93 -14.03
N LEU A 610 -8.34 3.82 -12.77
CA LEU A 610 -9.66 4.25 -12.30
C LEU A 610 -9.83 5.77 -12.33
N HIS A 611 -8.77 6.56 -12.16
CA HIS A 611 -8.84 8.02 -12.35
C HIS A 611 -9.20 8.38 -13.80
N VAL A 612 -8.61 7.70 -14.78
CA VAL A 612 -8.99 7.84 -16.19
C VAL A 612 -10.46 7.43 -16.39
N ALA A 613 -10.87 6.31 -15.80
CA ALA A 613 -12.25 5.83 -15.86
C ALA A 613 -13.25 6.85 -15.27
N GLN A 614 -12.91 7.51 -14.16
CA GLN A 614 -13.75 8.53 -13.53
C GLN A 614 -13.89 9.80 -14.38
N VAL A 615 -12.82 10.23 -15.06
CA VAL A 615 -12.89 11.35 -16.02
C VAL A 615 -13.81 10.99 -17.20
N LEU A 616 -13.67 9.78 -17.75
CA LEU A 616 -14.53 9.27 -18.82
C LEU A 616 -16.00 9.13 -18.38
N LEU A 617 -16.24 8.65 -17.16
CA LEU A 617 -17.57 8.53 -16.57
C LEU A 617 -18.26 9.91 -16.51
N ARG A 618 -17.55 10.93 -16.00
CA ARG A 618 -18.06 12.31 -15.96
C ARG A 618 -18.35 12.88 -17.34
N ALA A 619 -17.61 12.46 -18.36
CA ALA A 619 -17.81 12.86 -19.76
C ALA A 619 -19.00 12.14 -20.44
N GLY A 620 -19.55 11.09 -19.82
CA GLY A 620 -20.55 10.19 -20.39
C GLY A 620 -19.97 9.19 -21.40
N ASP A 621 -18.67 8.90 -21.31
CA ASP A 621 -17.99 7.96 -22.19
C ASP A 621 -18.02 6.54 -21.61
N ARG A 622 -18.55 5.60 -22.40
CA ARG A 622 -18.76 4.20 -22.00
C ARG A 622 -17.46 3.41 -21.79
N ARG A 623 -16.32 3.88 -22.31
CA ARG A 623 -15.00 3.28 -22.06
C ARG A 623 -14.66 3.23 -20.58
N CYS A 624 -15.28 4.06 -19.73
CA CYS A 624 -15.10 3.99 -18.28
C CYS A 624 -15.36 2.58 -17.72
N PHE A 625 -16.39 1.89 -18.21
CA PHE A 625 -16.75 0.56 -17.72
C PHE A 625 -15.78 -0.52 -18.20
N GLU A 626 -15.21 -0.36 -19.40
CA GLU A 626 -14.15 -1.25 -19.90
C GLU A 626 -12.91 -1.16 -19.02
N LEU A 627 -12.48 0.06 -18.65
CA LEU A 627 -11.36 0.27 -17.74
C LEU A 627 -11.63 -0.32 -16.35
N MET A 628 -12.84 -0.15 -15.81
CA MET A 628 -13.24 -0.79 -14.55
C MET A 628 -13.18 -2.32 -14.63
N THR A 629 -13.62 -2.90 -15.75
CA THR A 629 -13.58 -4.34 -15.98
C THR A 629 -12.13 -4.83 -16.01
N ASN A 630 -11.24 -4.12 -16.71
CA ASN A 630 -9.81 -4.45 -16.74
C ASN A 630 -9.19 -4.39 -15.33
N VAL A 631 -9.53 -3.37 -14.54
CA VAL A 631 -9.07 -3.27 -13.14
C VAL A 631 -9.62 -4.42 -12.29
N ALA A 632 -10.89 -4.81 -12.46
CA ALA A 632 -11.43 -5.99 -11.78
C ALA A 632 -10.68 -7.27 -12.16
N GLU A 633 -10.30 -7.44 -13.42
CA GLU A 633 -9.49 -8.58 -13.89
C GLU A 633 -8.07 -8.60 -13.32
N LEU A 634 -7.52 -7.43 -12.98
CA LEU A 634 -6.21 -7.29 -12.34
C LEU A 634 -6.22 -7.55 -10.82
N ALA A 635 -7.39 -7.75 -10.21
CA ALA A 635 -7.48 -8.07 -8.79
C ALA A 635 -6.90 -9.46 -8.48
N SER A 636 -6.22 -9.60 -7.34
CA SER A 636 -5.82 -10.90 -6.82
C SER A 636 -7.05 -11.80 -6.60
N PRO A 637 -6.87 -13.13 -6.49
CA PRO A 637 -7.96 -14.03 -6.10
C PRO A 637 -8.61 -13.71 -4.74
N THR A 638 -7.94 -12.93 -3.89
CA THR A 638 -8.45 -12.41 -2.62
C THR A 638 -9.09 -11.00 -2.74
N GLY A 639 -9.24 -10.49 -3.95
CA GLY A 639 -9.88 -9.20 -4.23
C GLY A 639 -9.04 -7.98 -3.86
N GLN A 640 -7.71 -8.08 -3.94
CA GLN A 640 -6.77 -7.00 -3.60
C GLN A 640 -5.95 -6.58 -4.83
N TRP A 641 -5.44 -5.35 -4.82
CA TRP A 641 -4.55 -4.85 -5.86
C TRP A 641 -3.20 -4.45 -5.29
N PRO A 642 -2.08 -4.84 -5.93
CA PRO A 642 -0.79 -4.21 -5.69
C PRO A 642 -0.78 -2.76 -6.16
N GLU A 643 0.19 -1.96 -5.68
CA GLU A 643 0.37 -0.58 -6.15
C GLU A 643 0.65 -0.51 -7.67
N ALA A 644 1.55 -1.37 -8.14
CA ALA A 644 1.87 -1.52 -9.56
C ALA A 644 2.01 -3.00 -9.91
N ILE A 645 1.45 -3.39 -11.06
CA ILE A 645 1.34 -4.77 -11.51
C ILE A 645 2.30 -5.02 -12.67
N TYR A 646 3.08 -6.09 -12.56
CA TYR A 646 3.98 -6.57 -13.60
C TYR A 646 3.17 -7.14 -14.77
N PRO A 647 3.28 -6.59 -15.99
CA PRO A 647 2.40 -6.97 -17.10
C PRO A 647 2.41 -8.46 -17.45
N ARG A 648 3.57 -9.13 -17.33
CA ARG A 648 3.68 -10.54 -17.74
C ARG A 648 3.15 -11.52 -16.70
N THR A 649 3.35 -11.24 -15.40
CA THR A 649 2.95 -12.18 -14.34
C THR A 649 1.61 -11.87 -13.71
N GLY A 650 1.08 -10.66 -13.90
CA GLY A 650 -0.13 -10.18 -13.22
C GLY A 650 0.06 -9.95 -11.71
N GLY A 651 1.26 -10.17 -11.17
CA GLY A 651 1.59 -9.93 -9.77
C GLY A 651 2.21 -8.55 -9.54
N GLY A 652 2.27 -8.09 -8.29
CA GLY A 652 2.84 -6.77 -7.97
C GLY A 652 4.34 -6.68 -8.25
N CYS A 653 4.83 -5.50 -8.68
CA CYS A 653 6.25 -5.22 -8.94
C CYS A 653 6.84 -4.05 -8.15
N MET A 654 6.00 -3.16 -7.62
CA MET A 654 6.39 -2.02 -6.78
C MET A 654 5.37 -1.84 -5.66
N GLY A 655 5.80 -1.23 -4.57
CA GLY A 655 4.91 -0.82 -3.49
C GLY A 655 4.42 -1.95 -2.60
N ASP A 656 3.32 -1.69 -1.90
CA ASP A 656 2.63 -2.68 -1.10
C ASP A 656 1.84 -3.66 -1.99
N GLY A 657 1.80 -4.93 -1.62
CA GLY A 657 1.10 -5.98 -2.36
C GLY A 657 -0.42 -5.98 -2.14
N GLN A 658 -0.88 -5.20 -1.16
CA GLN A 658 -2.24 -4.78 -0.94
C GLN A 658 -2.26 -3.26 -0.76
N HIS A 659 -2.66 -2.54 -1.81
CA HIS A 659 -2.65 -1.09 -1.86
C HIS A 659 -4.06 -0.53 -1.61
N VAL A 660 -4.24 0.14 -0.47
CA VAL A 660 -5.55 0.60 0.00
C VAL A 660 -6.07 1.79 -0.80
N TRP A 661 -5.20 2.60 -1.42
CA TRP A 661 -5.68 3.61 -2.36
C TRP A 661 -6.38 2.96 -3.57
N ALA A 662 -5.86 1.85 -4.09
CA ALA A 662 -6.56 1.10 -5.16
C ALA A 662 -7.90 0.55 -4.69
N ALA A 663 -7.95 0.03 -3.46
CA ALA A 663 -9.20 -0.39 -2.84
C ALA A 663 -10.18 0.80 -2.68
N ALA A 664 -9.71 1.96 -2.22
CA ALA A 664 -10.51 3.17 -2.04
C ALA A 664 -11.12 3.67 -3.37
N GLU A 665 -10.32 3.70 -4.44
CA GLU A 665 -10.82 4.07 -5.78
C GLU A 665 -11.86 3.10 -6.32
N TRP A 666 -11.78 1.80 -5.96
CA TRP A 666 -12.79 0.82 -6.35
C TRP A 666 -14.16 1.14 -5.74
N ILE A 667 -14.23 1.52 -4.45
CA ILE A 667 -15.48 2.01 -3.83
C ILE A 667 -15.95 3.29 -4.52
N ALA A 668 -15.03 4.23 -4.76
CA ALA A 668 -15.36 5.52 -5.34
C ALA A 668 -15.94 5.41 -6.75
N VAL A 669 -15.34 4.60 -7.62
CA VAL A 669 -15.82 4.42 -9.00
C VAL A 669 -17.15 3.68 -9.03
N LEU A 670 -17.32 2.64 -8.21
CA LEU A 670 -18.60 1.92 -8.13
C LEU A 670 -19.71 2.82 -7.61
N ARG A 671 -19.48 3.58 -6.53
CA ARG A 671 -20.44 4.57 -6.04
C ARG A 671 -20.80 5.58 -7.14
N ASN A 672 -19.80 6.10 -7.84
CA ASN A 672 -20.01 7.09 -8.90
C ASN A 672 -20.74 6.52 -10.13
N CYS A 673 -20.66 5.21 -10.43
CA CYS A 673 -21.51 4.61 -11.45
C CYS A 673 -23.00 4.74 -11.14
N PHE A 674 -23.37 4.64 -9.85
CA PHE A 674 -24.75 4.77 -9.39
C PHE A 674 -25.16 6.22 -9.15
N LEU A 675 -24.29 7.02 -8.53
CA LEU A 675 -24.57 8.43 -8.27
C LEU A 675 -23.31 9.26 -8.03
N TYR A 676 -23.28 10.45 -8.60
CA TYR A 676 -22.24 11.45 -8.31
C TYR A 676 -22.74 12.86 -8.52
N GLU A 677 -22.09 13.81 -7.85
CA GLU A 677 -22.38 15.22 -7.93
C GLU A 677 -21.59 15.87 -9.08
N GLU A 678 -22.24 16.75 -9.86
CA GLU A 678 -21.61 17.54 -10.92
C GLU A 678 -22.19 18.97 -10.88
N GLY A 679 -21.46 19.88 -10.21
CA GLY A 679 -21.95 21.22 -9.92
C GLY A 679 -23.14 21.19 -8.95
N ASP A 680 -24.27 21.79 -9.35
CA ASP A 680 -25.52 21.80 -8.59
C ASP A 680 -26.46 20.61 -8.91
N ARG A 681 -25.98 19.63 -9.69
CA ARG A 681 -26.75 18.46 -10.13
C ARG A 681 -26.27 17.18 -9.45
N LEU A 682 -27.22 16.31 -9.15
CA LEU A 682 -26.97 14.91 -8.82
C LEU A 682 -27.21 14.07 -10.08
N ILE A 683 -26.17 13.41 -10.57
CA ILE A 683 -26.25 12.48 -11.70
C ILE A 683 -26.50 11.08 -11.16
N LEU A 684 -27.42 10.34 -11.79
CA LEU A 684 -27.83 9.00 -11.36
C LEU A 684 -27.63 7.98 -12.48
N ALA A 685 -27.17 6.79 -12.10
CA ALA A 685 -27.02 5.60 -12.94
C ALA A 685 -26.25 5.80 -14.25
N ALA A 686 -25.31 6.76 -14.30
CA ALA A 686 -24.57 7.08 -15.53
C ALA A 686 -23.54 6.02 -15.92
N GLY A 687 -23.03 5.26 -14.95
CA GLY A 687 -22.02 4.22 -15.18
C GLY A 687 -22.56 2.80 -15.13
N ILE A 688 -23.88 2.60 -15.13
CA ILE A 688 -24.49 1.27 -15.07
C ILE A 688 -24.49 0.64 -16.46
N PRO A 689 -23.86 -0.54 -16.65
CA PRO A 689 -23.84 -1.20 -17.95
C PRO A 689 -25.19 -1.83 -18.29
N GLU A 690 -25.53 -1.87 -19.59
CA GLU A 690 -26.82 -2.38 -20.07
C GLU A 690 -27.12 -3.81 -19.61
N HIS A 691 -26.09 -4.68 -19.55
CA HIS A 691 -26.26 -6.08 -19.15
C HIS A 691 -26.62 -6.28 -17.67
N TRP A 692 -26.34 -5.30 -16.79
CA TRP A 692 -26.82 -5.35 -15.39
C TRP A 692 -28.33 -5.11 -15.29
N LEU A 693 -28.91 -4.36 -16.24
CA LEU A 693 -30.34 -4.08 -16.26
C LEU A 693 -31.16 -5.26 -16.79
N THR A 694 -30.61 -6.01 -17.75
CA THR A 694 -31.28 -7.17 -18.36
C THR A 694 -31.19 -8.44 -17.52
N ALA A 695 -30.12 -8.62 -16.74
CA ALA A 695 -29.95 -9.80 -15.88
C ALA A 695 -31.01 -9.89 -14.76
N ALA A 696 -31.57 -8.75 -14.32
CA ALA A 696 -32.63 -8.72 -13.31
C ALA A 696 -34.00 -9.17 -13.85
N THR A 697 -34.18 -9.23 -15.19
CA THR A 697 -35.46 -9.58 -15.82
C THR A 697 -35.63 -11.08 -16.07
N GLU A 698 -34.57 -11.89 -15.93
CA GLU A 698 -34.62 -13.35 -16.12
C GLU A 698 -34.87 -14.13 -14.81
N THR A 699 -34.90 -13.44 -13.67
CA THR A 699 -35.09 -14.04 -12.32
C THR A 699 -36.49 -13.83 -11.74
N THR A 700 -37.43 -13.29 -12.50
CA THR A 700 -38.88 -13.25 -12.20
C THR A 700 -39.64 -14.18 -13.14
#